data_AF-A0A1E5GRD6-F1
#
_entry.id   AF-A0A1E5GRD6-F1
#
_cell.length_a   1.000
_cell.length_b   1.000
_cell.length_c   1.000
_cell.angle_alpha   90.00
_cell.angle_beta   90.00
_cell.angle_gamma   90.00
#
_symmetry.space_group_name_H-M   'P 1'
#
loop_
_entity.id
_entity.type
_entity.pdbx_description
1 polymer ?
#
loop_
_entity_poly.entity_id
_entity_poly.type
_entity_poly.pdbx_seq_one_letter_code
_entity_poly.pdbx_strand_id
1 'polypeptide(L)'
;METSLESRKYIKLLAFVAVALSMTVVTLAFGLEETQAANAVNDYVKQGITNKKWVSPVEQNRTGQIKYKYPYEGGVGKPTKIINHETANNTSTIEGEISYMIRNQESAFVHEFVDANNIIKIADTNYLSWGSGPMGNKTGIQVEQVRMHSKDDFAKEIMNLATFNVNMLKQYGLKPTLGQSNGTGAIWTHAMVTRYLGGTDHVDPDQYWADRASRFFGTTYTINNFQELVEDMYYNRITDKTPANVDATSSVRQENGDFIVDVTVSGDTSRIIEVQVPTWALNNQQKDLKWYQAVQINANTYRATIPISNHKLVDNYLFHTYVRTNDGKFAFKAASSLEYKPAVTTANTTYDLINDKLVITAKLTGDTTRVSRVRFPLWRDPKQKDLVWYTATKKSDDTYEYIYDLKNVPYGAINVHTYVQTDGWQELNKATNGYNYKEPTVPKGKTTAKIEGGTVVLTSTFEGTKEELASVAKVEYPTWSVENASNKIWHLATKVNQTTYQARVDLKTYKRYGNYMTHSYITTTDSRLVNFAATSYAYKQPALPKGKTTAKVEGSTVVLTSTLEGTGEELASVAKVEYPTWSVENTGNKNWHLATKLNKTTYQARVDLKSYKHYGEYMTHSYITTIDNRLGNFAATSYTYKQPALPKGKTTAKVEGSTVVLTSTLEGSEESLASVAKVEYPTWSVENAGNKNWHLATKVNQTTYQARVDLKTYKRYGNYMTHSYLTTTDNRLASFATTGYMYKEPTLPKGTTTAKVEGSTVVLTSSLVGTEEELASVAKVEYPTWSVANAGNKNWHLATKVNQTTYQARVDLKTYKRYGNYMTHSYLTTTDNRLASFAATGYTYKQPALPKGKTTAKIEGDTVVLTSTLEGTAEELASVAKVEYPTWSVANAGNKIWHLATKLNQTTYQARVDLKTYKRYGEYMTHSYITTIDNRLASFATTGYTYKEPTLPKGTTTAKIEGNTVVLTSILEGTEEELASIAKVEYPTWSVANAGNKIWHLATKLNQTTYQARVDLKTYKRYGEYMTHSYLTTTDNRIASFATTGYTYAQPALPKGKTTAQIEGNTVLLTSTFEGTEEELASIAKVEYPTWSVANAGNKIWHLAMKLNETTYQARVDLKTYNRYGEYMTHSYITTIDNRLASFAATSYNYLQQKIEGKTAIVPAESDVTDTSSSNLPLTPTVEEESTMSSSATIN
;
A
#
# COMPACT_ATOMS: atom_id res chain seq x y z
N MET A 1 13.29 12.53 -51.75
CA MET A 1 12.03 12.11 -51.10
C MET A 1 11.74 13.18 -50.06
N GLU A 2 10.81 14.10 -50.32
CA GLU A 2 9.34 13.94 -50.15
C GLU A 2 8.94 14.28 -48.69
N THR A 3 7.80 14.87 -48.32
CA THR A 3 6.59 15.48 -48.97
C THR A 3 5.83 16.21 -47.83
N SER A 4 4.90 17.16 -48.00
CA SER A 4 4.27 17.85 -49.15
C SER A 4 3.49 19.08 -48.66
N LEU A 5 3.20 20.03 -49.56
CA LEU A 5 1.96 20.84 -49.75
C LEU A 5 0.95 20.98 -48.58
N GLU A 6 0.34 22.14 -48.25
CA GLU A 6 0.30 23.52 -48.82
C GLU A 6 0.30 24.57 -47.63
N SER A 7 0.19 25.91 -47.71
CA SER A 7 -0.45 26.79 -48.71
C SER A 7 -0.15 28.30 -48.56
N ARG A 8 -0.34 29.04 -49.67
CA ARG A 8 -0.99 30.36 -49.82
C ARG A 8 -0.44 31.68 -49.18
N LYS A 9 -0.35 32.68 -50.08
CA LYS A 9 -0.74 34.12 -49.99
C LYS A 9 0.29 35.24 -49.64
N TYR A 10 0.47 36.09 -50.66
CA TYR A 10 0.53 37.58 -50.69
C TYR A 10 1.65 38.42 -50.03
N ILE A 11 2.21 39.28 -50.90
CA ILE A 11 2.74 40.65 -50.69
C ILE A 11 4.10 40.79 -49.96
N LYS A 12 5.09 41.17 -50.78
CA LYS A 12 6.11 42.18 -50.44
C LYS A 12 5.84 43.42 -51.28
N LEU A 13 6.22 44.61 -50.77
CA LEU A 13 7.30 45.47 -51.28
C LEU A 13 6.94 46.98 -51.28
N LEU A 14 7.90 47.82 -50.83
CA LEU A 14 7.92 49.30 -50.82
C LEU A 14 6.87 50.02 -49.93
N ALA A 15 7.06 51.27 -49.49
CA ALA A 15 8.27 52.03 -49.14
C ALA A 15 7.90 53.33 -48.38
N PHE A 16 8.91 54.07 -47.90
CA PHE A 16 8.88 55.45 -47.41
C PHE A 16 7.83 56.38 -48.05
N VAL A 17 7.19 57.23 -47.23
CA VAL A 17 7.44 58.70 -47.17
C VAL A 17 6.71 59.30 -45.95
N ALA A 18 7.14 60.49 -45.52
CA ALA A 18 6.75 61.11 -44.26
C ALA A 18 5.62 62.15 -44.38
N VAL A 19 5.05 62.49 -43.20
CA VAL A 19 4.61 63.85 -42.78
C VAL A 19 3.25 64.41 -43.27
N ALA A 20 2.64 65.16 -42.35
CA ALA A 20 1.65 66.24 -42.49
C ALA A 20 0.16 65.93 -42.75
N LEU A 21 -0.67 66.40 -41.79
CA LEU A 21 -1.99 67.05 -41.94
C LEU A 21 -3.16 66.26 -42.60
N SER A 22 -4.44 66.47 -42.27
CA SER A 22 -5.08 67.20 -41.15
C SER A 22 -6.58 66.82 -41.09
N MET A 23 -7.29 67.32 -40.06
CA MET A 23 -8.67 67.86 -40.08
C MET A 23 -9.67 67.41 -41.18
N THR A 24 -10.95 67.08 -40.90
CA THR A 24 -11.72 66.97 -39.65
C THR A 24 -13.04 66.26 -39.98
N VAL A 25 -13.47 65.27 -39.20
CA VAL A 25 -14.91 64.93 -39.06
C VAL A 25 -15.23 64.66 -37.59
N VAL A 26 -16.04 65.55 -37.02
CA VAL A 26 -16.74 65.39 -35.73
C VAL A 26 -18.07 64.70 -36.07
N THR A 27 -18.59 63.67 -35.39
CA THR A 27 -19.05 63.63 -33.97
C THR A 27 -19.34 62.18 -33.54
N LEU A 28 -19.72 61.98 -32.26
CA LEU A 28 -20.51 60.84 -31.72
C LEU A 28 -19.81 59.48 -31.49
N ALA A 29 -19.15 59.37 -30.34
CA ALA A 29 -19.35 58.24 -29.42
C ALA A 29 -19.15 58.75 -27.97
N PHE A 30 -19.86 58.17 -26.99
CA PHE A 30 -19.70 58.51 -25.58
C PHE A 30 -18.54 57.71 -24.95
N GLY A 31 -17.94 58.22 -23.87
CA GLY A 31 -16.81 57.59 -23.19
C GLY A 31 -17.19 56.35 -22.38
N LEU A 32 -16.20 55.47 -22.19
CA LEU A 32 -16.23 54.32 -21.27
C LEU A 32 -14.86 54.24 -20.57
N GLU A 33 -14.85 53.85 -19.30
CA GLU A 33 -13.63 53.60 -18.53
C GLU A 33 -13.17 52.14 -18.74
N GLU A 34 -11.89 51.92 -19.07
CA GLU A 34 -11.31 50.57 -19.01
C GLU A 34 -10.97 50.19 -17.57
N THR A 35 -11.95 49.58 -16.90
CA THR A 35 -11.66 48.56 -15.89
C THR A 35 -10.93 47.39 -16.56
N GLN A 36 -10.19 46.57 -15.80
CA GLN A 36 -9.70 45.30 -16.34
C GLN A 36 -10.93 44.44 -16.67
N ALA A 37 -11.20 44.28 -17.97
CA ALA A 37 -12.50 43.87 -18.46
C ALA A 37 -12.94 42.54 -17.85
N ALA A 38 -14.04 42.59 -17.09
CA ALA A 38 -14.62 41.42 -16.46
C ALA A 38 -14.99 40.39 -17.54
N ASN A 39 -14.69 39.12 -17.26
CA ASN A 39 -14.91 38.08 -18.26
C ASN A 39 -16.42 37.85 -18.46
N ALA A 40 -16.90 37.82 -19.71
CA ALA A 40 -18.32 37.64 -20.00
C ALA A 40 -18.94 36.35 -19.41
N VAL A 41 -18.14 35.32 -19.10
CA VAL A 41 -18.58 34.15 -18.32
C VAL A 41 -18.76 34.52 -16.84
N ASN A 42 -17.76 35.19 -16.24
CA ASN A 42 -17.81 35.67 -14.86
C ASN A 42 -18.98 36.65 -14.67
N ASP A 43 -19.13 37.66 -15.51
CA ASP A 43 -20.27 38.59 -15.44
C ASP A 43 -21.62 37.89 -15.49
N TYR A 44 -21.75 36.85 -16.32
CA TYR A 44 -22.99 36.08 -16.41
C TYR A 44 -23.24 35.19 -15.19
N VAL A 45 -22.19 34.68 -14.54
CA VAL A 45 -22.29 34.03 -13.22
C VAL A 45 -22.71 35.05 -12.15
N LYS A 46 -22.07 36.23 -12.11
CA LYS A 46 -22.35 37.30 -11.14
C LYS A 46 -23.80 37.81 -11.31
N GLN A 47 -24.25 38.05 -12.54
CA GLN A 47 -25.65 38.35 -12.89
C GLN A 47 -26.61 37.17 -12.64
N GLY A 48 -26.14 35.94 -12.79
CA GLY A 48 -26.88 34.74 -12.41
C GLY A 48 -27.23 34.76 -10.93
N ILE A 49 -26.23 34.98 -10.07
CA ILE A 49 -26.39 35.08 -8.62
C ILE A 49 -27.28 36.27 -8.24
N THR A 50 -27.02 37.48 -8.75
CA THR A 50 -27.74 38.69 -8.31
C THR A 50 -29.13 38.85 -8.94
N ASN A 51 -29.24 38.68 -10.26
CA ASN A 51 -30.46 39.01 -11.01
C ASN A 51 -31.34 37.77 -11.23
N LYS A 52 -30.76 36.62 -11.60
CA LYS A 52 -31.50 35.34 -11.76
C LYS A 52 -31.67 34.57 -10.44
N LYS A 53 -31.10 35.06 -9.32
CA LYS A 53 -31.10 34.40 -8.01
C LYS A 53 -30.59 32.95 -8.04
N TRP A 54 -29.54 32.71 -8.81
CA TRP A 54 -28.87 31.41 -8.83
C TRP A 54 -28.20 31.13 -7.48
N VAL A 55 -28.45 29.93 -6.97
CA VAL A 55 -27.86 29.41 -5.74
C VAL A 55 -27.13 28.12 -6.10
N SER A 56 -25.88 27.98 -5.67
CA SER A 56 -25.15 26.71 -5.79
C SER A 56 -25.93 25.61 -5.07
N PRO A 57 -26.04 24.39 -5.63
CA PRO A 57 -26.66 23.27 -4.93
C PRO A 57 -25.88 22.93 -3.64
N VAL A 58 -26.58 22.28 -2.71
CA VAL A 58 -25.94 21.69 -1.52
C VAL A 58 -25.12 20.48 -1.96
N GLU A 59 -23.90 20.37 -1.43
CA GLU A 59 -22.99 19.24 -1.67
C GLU A 59 -23.64 17.90 -1.26
N GLN A 60 -23.80 16.99 -2.22
CA GLN A 60 -24.34 15.66 -1.98
C GLN A 60 -23.23 14.69 -1.57
N ASN A 61 -23.25 14.21 -0.32
CA ASN A 61 -22.24 13.29 0.19
C ASN A 61 -22.61 11.82 -0.12
N ARG A 62 -21.84 11.17 -1.00
CA ARG A 62 -21.90 9.75 -1.37
C ARG A 62 -20.59 9.01 -1.05
N THR A 63 -19.85 9.50 -0.05
CA THR A 63 -18.60 8.85 0.39
C THR A 63 -18.83 7.44 0.93
N GLY A 64 -17.81 6.58 0.83
CA GLY A 64 -17.87 5.17 1.18
C GLY A 64 -18.06 4.22 -0.02
N GLN A 65 -18.37 4.74 -1.22
CA GLN A 65 -18.36 3.96 -2.46
C GLN A 65 -16.93 3.77 -3.02
N ILE A 66 -16.00 4.66 -2.66
CA ILE A 66 -14.56 4.51 -2.85
C ILE A 66 -13.93 3.83 -1.61
N LYS A 67 -13.13 2.79 -1.84
CA LYS A 67 -12.52 1.94 -0.79
C LYS A 67 -11.16 2.43 -0.32
N TYR A 68 -10.46 3.22 -1.13
CA TYR A 68 -9.08 3.65 -0.88
C TYR A 68 -9.03 4.90 0.01
N LYS A 69 -8.16 4.86 1.03
CA LYS A 69 -7.88 6.00 1.92
C LYS A 69 -6.39 6.05 2.24
N TYR A 70 -5.66 6.92 1.53
CA TYR A 70 -4.23 7.15 1.73
C TYR A 70 -3.98 8.60 2.19
N PRO A 71 -3.04 8.86 3.12
CA PRO A 71 -2.75 10.22 3.56
C PRO A 71 -2.09 11.04 2.45
N TYR A 72 -2.32 12.36 2.45
CA TYR A 72 -1.49 13.30 1.71
C TYR A 72 -0.04 13.29 2.24
N GLU A 73 0.89 13.90 1.50
CA GLU A 73 2.30 14.02 1.89
C GLU A 73 2.50 14.78 3.22
N GLY A 74 1.58 15.69 3.58
CA GLY A 74 1.53 16.35 4.89
C GLY A 74 0.84 15.54 6.00
N GLY A 75 0.25 14.39 5.68
CA GLY A 75 -0.62 13.58 6.56
C GLY A 75 -2.12 13.67 6.22
N VAL A 76 -2.93 12.91 6.95
CA VAL A 76 -4.41 12.97 6.85
C VAL A 76 -4.89 14.39 7.19
N GLY A 77 -5.84 14.89 6.41
CA GLY A 77 -6.43 16.22 6.58
C GLY A 77 -5.54 17.40 6.18
N LYS A 78 -4.42 17.15 5.47
CA LYS A 78 -3.49 18.21 5.02
C LYS A 78 -3.25 18.24 3.49
N PRO A 79 -4.30 18.47 2.67
CA PRO A 79 -4.09 18.94 1.31
C PRO A 79 -3.47 20.34 1.31
N THR A 80 -2.84 20.72 0.20
CA THR A 80 -2.28 22.07 -0.03
C THR A 80 -2.84 22.73 -1.30
N LYS A 81 -3.60 21.98 -2.10
CA LYS A 81 -4.08 22.35 -3.43
C LYS A 81 -5.49 21.83 -3.68
N ILE A 82 -6.16 22.44 -4.65
CA ILE A 82 -7.38 21.97 -5.29
C ILE A 82 -7.07 21.97 -6.79
N ILE A 83 -7.24 20.81 -7.42
CA ILE A 83 -6.95 20.57 -8.83
C ILE A 83 -8.29 20.40 -9.54
N ASN A 84 -8.51 21.26 -10.52
CA ASN A 84 -9.73 21.31 -11.31
C ASN A 84 -9.49 20.53 -12.61
N HIS A 85 -10.42 19.64 -12.93
CA HIS A 85 -10.39 18.73 -14.08
C HIS A 85 -11.68 18.89 -14.91
N GLU A 86 -11.69 18.30 -16.10
CA GLU A 86 -12.93 18.04 -16.85
C GLU A 86 -12.88 16.66 -17.50
N THR A 87 -14.03 15.99 -17.58
CA THR A 87 -14.12 14.54 -17.79
C THR A 87 -13.67 14.05 -19.17
N ALA A 88 -13.22 14.94 -20.04
CA ALA A 88 -12.89 14.75 -21.47
C ALA A 88 -14.05 14.22 -22.33
N ASN A 89 -15.21 13.92 -21.72
CA ASN A 89 -16.29 13.16 -22.31
C ASN A 89 -17.47 14.09 -22.66
N ASN A 90 -17.73 14.25 -23.96
CA ASN A 90 -18.74 15.18 -24.45
C ASN A 90 -20.15 14.55 -24.58
N THR A 91 -20.43 13.43 -23.91
CA THR A 91 -21.74 12.75 -23.97
C THR A 91 -22.22 12.16 -22.64
N SER A 92 -21.43 12.26 -21.56
CA SER A 92 -21.79 11.68 -20.27
C SER A 92 -22.64 12.60 -19.38
N THR A 93 -23.18 12.00 -18.32
CA THR A 93 -23.85 12.68 -17.22
C THR A 93 -23.06 12.45 -15.93
N ILE A 94 -23.31 13.26 -14.91
CA ILE A 94 -22.63 13.14 -13.60
C ILE A 94 -22.79 11.73 -12.99
N GLU A 95 -23.99 11.15 -13.05
CA GLU A 95 -24.22 9.76 -12.60
C GLU A 95 -23.50 8.73 -13.46
N GLY A 96 -23.34 8.99 -14.77
CA GLY A 96 -22.60 8.13 -15.68
C GLY A 96 -21.12 8.05 -15.31
N GLU A 97 -20.49 9.20 -15.07
CA GLU A 97 -19.08 9.27 -14.69
C GLU A 97 -18.83 8.77 -13.26
N ILE A 98 -19.69 9.13 -12.29
CA ILE A 98 -19.66 8.57 -10.94
C ILE A 98 -19.75 7.05 -10.99
N SER A 99 -20.71 6.51 -11.74
CA SER A 99 -20.91 5.06 -11.87
C SER A 99 -19.75 4.37 -12.59
N TYR A 100 -19.14 5.03 -13.59
CA TYR A 100 -17.95 4.52 -14.27
C TYR A 100 -16.74 4.51 -13.33
N MET A 101 -16.50 5.59 -12.61
CA MET A 101 -15.32 5.74 -11.75
C MET A 101 -15.39 4.85 -10.51
N ILE A 102 -16.57 4.67 -9.89
CA ILE A 102 -16.73 3.71 -8.78
C ILE A 102 -16.40 2.27 -9.24
N ARG A 103 -16.70 1.90 -10.49
CA ARG A 103 -16.31 0.59 -11.06
C ARG A 103 -14.82 0.48 -11.40
N ASN A 104 -14.17 1.58 -11.74
CA ASN A 104 -12.77 1.64 -12.19
C ASN A 104 -11.82 2.27 -11.15
N GLN A 105 -12.25 2.37 -9.88
CA GLN A 105 -11.57 3.12 -8.81
C GLN A 105 -10.14 2.65 -8.49
N GLU A 106 -9.74 1.46 -8.94
CA GLU A 106 -8.38 0.94 -8.81
C GLU A 106 -7.40 1.59 -9.81
N SER A 107 -7.91 2.18 -10.90
CA SER A 107 -7.13 2.88 -11.93
C SER A 107 -7.11 4.40 -11.72
N ALA A 108 -8.25 4.99 -11.39
CA ALA A 108 -8.39 6.43 -11.13
C ALA A 108 -9.64 6.72 -10.30
N PHE A 109 -9.57 7.73 -9.43
CA PHE A 109 -10.74 8.39 -8.83
C PHE A 109 -10.40 9.82 -8.44
N VAL A 110 -11.38 10.73 -8.41
CA VAL A 110 -11.28 12.06 -7.80
C VAL A 110 -12.16 12.16 -6.55
N HIS A 111 -12.18 13.33 -5.90
CA HIS A 111 -13.00 13.52 -4.70
C HIS A 111 -14.46 13.79 -5.04
N GLU A 112 -14.71 14.70 -5.98
CA GLU A 112 -16.04 15.23 -6.26
C GLU A 112 -16.27 15.46 -7.76
N PHE A 113 -17.54 15.50 -8.15
CA PHE A 113 -17.98 15.95 -9.47
C PHE A 113 -18.87 17.20 -9.36
N VAL A 114 -18.86 18.00 -10.42
CA VAL A 114 -19.72 19.17 -10.59
C VAL A 114 -20.43 19.12 -11.94
N ASP A 115 -21.71 19.45 -11.95
CA ASP A 115 -22.45 19.86 -13.15
C ASP A 115 -23.24 21.16 -12.88
N ALA A 116 -24.10 21.57 -13.82
CA ALA A 116 -24.91 22.78 -13.68
C ALA A 116 -25.88 22.80 -12.47
N ASN A 117 -26.27 21.65 -11.94
CA ASN A 117 -27.32 21.51 -10.93
C ASN A 117 -26.89 20.68 -9.70
N ASN A 118 -25.72 20.03 -9.74
CA ASN A 118 -25.20 19.14 -8.72
C ASN A 118 -23.74 19.43 -8.35
N ILE A 119 -23.40 19.24 -7.07
CA ILE A 119 -22.04 19.02 -6.57
C ILE A 119 -22.11 17.71 -5.78
N ILE A 120 -21.30 16.71 -6.13
CA ILE A 120 -21.40 15.35 -5.57
C ILE A 120 -20.04 14.83 -5.12
N LYS A 121 -19.89 14.64 -3.80
CA LYS A 121 -18.68 14.12 -3.15
C LYS A 121 -18.71 12.58 -3.08
N ILE A 122 -17.72 11.92 -3.67
CA ILE A 122 -17.60 10.45 -3.70
C ILE A 122 -16.42 9.90 -2.89
N ALA A 123 -15.39 10.72 -2.61
CA ALA A 123 -14.26 10.36 -1.74
C ALA A 123 -14.04 11.37 -0.58
N ASP A 124 -13.37 10.90 0.47
CA ASP A 124 -13.10 11.66 1.69
C ASP A 124 -11.90 12.59 1.49
N THR A 125 -12.15 13.91 1.42
CA THR A 125 -11.15 14.97 1.14
C THR A 125 -10.01 15.06 2.14
N ASN A 126 -10.06 14.34 3.26
CA ASN A 126 -8.95 14.22 4.22
C ASN A 126 -7.87 13.21 3.78
N TYR A 127 -8.14 12.42 2.74
CA TYR A 127 -7.23 11.46 2.12
C TYR A 127 -7.02 11.85 0.66
N LEU A 128 -5.97 11.34 0.00
CA LEU A 128 -5.73 11.63 -1.41
C LEU A 128 -6.61 10.82 -2.36
N SER A 129 -6.72 11.32 -3.60
CA SER A 129 -7.34 10.65 -4.74
C SER A 129 -6.35 10.42 -5.89
N TRP A 130 -6.77 9.74 -6.96
CA TRP A 130 -5.93 9.17 -8.01
C TRP A 130 -6.22 9.67 -9.46
N GLY A 131 -6.69 10.91 -9.66
CA GLY A 131 -6.90 11.50 -10.99
C GLY A 131 -5.70 12.27 -11.56
N SER A 132 -4.93 12.98 -10.74
CA SER A 132 -3.92 13.97 -11.20
C SER A 132 -2.46 13.48 -11.27
N GLY A 133 -2.24 12.16 -11.37
CA GLY A 133 -0.89 11.56 -11.37
C GLY A 133 -0.11 11.69 -10.06
N PRO A 134 1.05 11.00 -9.90
CA PRO A 134 1.66 10.78 -8.59
C PRO A 134 2.09 12.02 -7.80
N MET A 135 2.37 13.15 -8.46
CA MET A 135 2.77 14.40 -7.79
C MET A 135 1.58 15.28 -7.39
N GLY A 136 0.54 15.35 -8.21
CA GLY A 136 -0.69 16.06 -7.86
C GLY A 136 -1.46 15.33 -6.75
N ASN A 137 -1.62 14.00 -6.89
CA ASN A 137 -2.30 13.14 -5.92
C ASN A 137 -1.80 13.34 -4.49
N LYS A 138 -0.48 13.41 -4.28
CA LYS A 138 0.15 13.63 -2.97
C LYS A 138 -0.31 14.88 -2.22
N THR A 139 -0.77 15.92 -2.92
CA THR A 139 -0.92 17.26 -2.33
C THR A 139 -2.22 17.99 -2.67
N GLY A 140 -3.06 17.47 -3.57
CA GLY A 140 -4.27 18.13 -4.04
C GLY A 140 -5.57 17.35 -3.83
N ILE A 141 -6.60 18.06 -3.38
CA ILE A 141 -8.00 17.69 -3.61
C ILE A 141 -8.26 17.78 -5.13
N GLN A 142 -9.17 16.98 -5.67
CA GLN A 142 -9.41 16.85 -7.12
C GLN A 142 -10.91 16.85 -7.40
N VAL A 143 -11.34 17.63 -8.39
CA VAL A 143 -12.76 17.80 -8.75
C VAL A 143 -12.94 17.77 -10.28
N GLU A 144 -13.97 17.06 -10.73
CA GLU A 144 -14.27 16.83 -12.15
C GLU A 144 -15.47 17.64 -12.64
N GLN A 145 -15.31 18.29 -13.80
CA GLN A 145 -16.37 19.02 -14.51
C GLN A 145 -16.96 18.20 -15.66
N VAL A 146 -18.29 18.02 -15.66
CA VAL A 146 -19.02 17.25 -16.68
C VAL A 146 -19.36 18.16 -17.86
N ARG A 147 -18.81 17.90 -19.05
CA ARG A 147 -18.89 18.80 -20.21
C ARG A 147 -20.31 19.28 -20.58
N MET A 148 -20.68 20.48 -20.12
CA MET A 148 -21.98 21.13 -20.38
C MET A 148 -22.23 21.47 -21.85
N HIS A 149 -23.51 21.66 -22.21
CA HIS A 149 -23.97 21.83 -23.60
C HIS A 149 -24.83 23.09 -23.84
N SER A 150 -25.14 23.89 -22.81
CA SER A 150 -25.86 25.16 -22.94
C SER A 150 -25.11 26.31 -22.23
N LYS A 151 -25.50 27.55 -22.57
CA LYS A 151 -24.92 28.78 -22.00
C LYS A 151 -25.16 28.91 -20.49
N ASP A 152 -26.40 28.66 -20.05
CA ASP A 152 -26.77 28.76 -18.64
C ASP A 152 -26.15 27.61 -17.84
N ASP A 153 -26.10 26.41 -18.42
CA ASP A 153 -25.58 25.23 -17.72
C ASP A 153 -24.06 25.31 -17.53
N PHE A 154 -23.29 25.75 -18.54
CA PHE A 154 -21.86 26.00 -18.38
C PHE A 154 -21.57 27.09 -17.34
N ALA A 155 -22.35 28.18 -17.32
CA ALA A 155 -22.16 29.23 -16.31
C ALA A 155 -22.48 28.74 -14.89
N LYS A 156 -23.57 27.98 -14.70
CA LYS A 156 -23.86 27.35 -13.40
C LYS A 156 -22.79 26.35 -13.00
N GLU A 157 -22.26 25.55 -13.91
CA GLU A 157 -21.19 24.61 -13.63
C GLU A 157 -19.92 25.34 -13.13
N ILE A 158 -19.53 26.44 -13.79
CA ILE A 158 -18.42 27.29 -13.36
C ILE A 158 -18.70 27.93 -11.97
N MET A 159 -19.93 28.38 -11.71
CA MET A 159 -20.38 28.88 -10.40
C MET A 159 -20.30 27.81 -9.30
N ASN A 160 -20.72 26.58 -9.61
CA ASN A 160 -20.73 25.44 -8.69
C ASN A 160 -19.29 24.97 -8.40
N LEU A 161 -18.42 24.91 -9.43
CA LEU A 161 -16.99 24.61 -9.27
C LEU A 161 -16.29 25.69 -8.43
N ALA A 162 -16.59 26.97 -8.67
CA ALA A 162 -16.05 28.07 -7.87
C ALA A 162 -16.52 27.97 -6.41
N THR A 163 -17.80 27.62 -6.18
CA THR A 163 -18.34 27.40 -4.83
C THR A 163 -17.65 26.24 -4.11
N PHE A 164 -17.44 25.10 -4.78
CA PHE A 164 -16.66 23.98 -4.26
C PHE A 164 -15.23 24.40 -3.89
N ASN A 165 -14.53 25.14 -4.77
CA ASN A 165 -13.18 25.64 -4.50
C ASN A 165 -13.19 26.55 -3.25
N VAL A 166 -14.12 27.51 -3.15
CA VAL A 166 -14.25 28.38 -1.98
C VAL A 166 -14.51 27.59 -0.68
N ASN A 167 -15.33 26.53 -0.74
CA ASN A 167 -15.60 25.67 0.41
C ASN A 167 -14.35 24.92 0.86
N MET A 168 -13.64 24.26 -0.05
CA MET A 168 -12.40 23.52 0.27
C MET A 168 -11.27 24.44 0.76
N LEU A 169 -11.11 25.62 0.14
CA LEU A 169 -10.15 26.62 0.61
C LEU A 169 -10.43 27.03 2.06
N LYS A 170 -11.70 27.29 2.40
CA LYS A 170 -12.12 27.67 3.76
C LYS A 170 -12.01 26.51 4.76
N GLN A 171 -12.31 25.28 4.35
CA GLN A 171 -12.19 24.07 5.18
C GLN A 171 -10.74 23.77 5.58
N TYR A 172 -9.79 23.91 4.66
CA TYR A 172 -8.38 23.58 4.88
C TYR A 172 -7.47 24.79 5.14
N GLY A 173 -8.04 25.98 5.34
CA GLY A 173 -7.30 27.21 5.69
C GLY A 173 -6.41 27.77 4.58
N LEU A 174 -6.70 27.43 3.33
CA LEU A 174 -5.94 27.83 2.14
C LEU A 174 -6.44 29.18 1.58
N LYS A 175 -5.56 29.93 0.92
CA LYS A 175 -5.90 31.20 0.24
C LYS A 175 -6.21 30.95 -1.25
N PRO A 176 -7.05 31.77 -1.91
CA PRO A 176 -7.42 31.61 -3.33
C PRO A 176 -6.29 32.03 -4.30
N THR A 177 -5.07 31.53 -4.10
CA THR A 177 -3.90 31.88 -4.92
C THR A 177 -3.63 30.85 -6.02
N LEU A 178 -3.29 31.34 -7.21
CA LEU A 178 -2.96 30.53 -8.38
C LEU A 178 -1.68 29.69 -8.16
N GLY A 179 -1.71 28.42 -8.56
CA GLY A 179 -0.57 27.50 -8.54
C GLY A 179 0.66 27.99 -9.30
N GLN A 180 1.84 27.76 -8.74
CA GLN A 180 3.13 28.28 -9.22
C GLN A 180 4.10 27.13 -9.54
N SER A 181 5.11 27.41 -10.38
CA SER A 181 6.15 26.45 -10.80
C SER A 181 7.00 25.88 -9.66
N ASN A 182 7.00 26.52 -8.49
CA ASN A 182 7.64 26.04 -7.26
C ASN A 182 6.74 25.15 -6.38
N GLY A 183 5.54 24.79 -6.85
CA GLY A 183 4.59 23.93 -6.13
C GLY A 183 3.75 24.64 -5.06
N THR A 184 3.87 25.96 -4.92
CA THR A 184 3.00 26.80 -4.06
C THR A 184 1.76 27.29 -4.80
N GLY A 185 0.84 27.95 -4.09
CA GLY A 185 -0.50 28.29 -4.59
C GLY A 185 -1.50 27.14 -4.41
N ALA A 186 -2.78 27.47 -4.21
CA ALA A 186 -3.81 26.50 -3.86
C ALA A 186 -4.74 26.12 -5.02
N ILE A 187 -4.95 26.99 -6.01
CA ILE A 187 -5.85 26.74 -7.16
C ILE A 187 -5.03 26.27 -8.37
N TRP A 188 -5.33 25.07 -8.87
CA TRP A 188 -4.60 24.40 -9.95
C TRP A 188 -5.54 23.81 -11.01
N THR A 189 -5.02 23.60 -12.21
CA THR A 189 -5.59 22.72 -13.25
C THR A 189 -4.71 21.49 -13.44
N HIS A 190 -5.22 20.43 -14.08
CA HIS A 190 -4.39 19.27 -14.45
C HIS A 190 -3.27 19.69 -15.41
N ALA A 191 -3.54 20.61 -16.34
CA ALA A 191 -2.52 21.23 -17.19
C ALA A 191 -1.36 21.87 -16.40
N MET A 192 -1.65 22.50 -15.25
CA MET A 192 -0.61 23.05 -14.36
C MET A 192 0.14 21.97 -13.60
N VAL A 193 -0.50 20.87 -13.21
CA VAL A 193 0.16 19.70 -12.61
C VAL A 193 1.14 19.08 -13.61
N THR A 194 0.70 18.82 -14.84
CA THR A 194 1.54 18.37 -15.97
C THR A 194 2.74 19.31 -16.19
N ARG A 195 2.50 20.63 -16.25
CA ARG A 195 3.51 21.63 -16.59
C ARG A 195 4.54 21.89 -15.48
N TYR A 196 4.15 21.80 -14.20
CA TYR A 196 5.00 22.21 -13.07
C TYR A 196 5.44 21.06 -12.14
N LEU A 197 4.64 20.00 -12.01
CA LEU A 197 4.89 18.89 -11.07
C LEU A 197 5.25 17.58 -11.80
N GLY A 198 4.65 17.34 -12.97
CA GLY A 198 4.86 16.16 -13.79
C GLY A 198 4.26 14.88 -13.22
N GLY A 199 4.55 13.75 -13.89
CA GLY A 199 3.95 12.44 -13.57
C GLY A 199 2.57 12.21 -14.21
N THR A 200 2.16 13.10 -15.11
CA THR A 200 0.96 13.05 -15.94
C THR A 200 1.17 14.02 -17.10
N ASP A 201 0.44 13.84 -18.20
CA ASP A 201 0.55 14.52 -19.50
C ASP A 201 -0.74 15.23 -19.94
N HIS A 202 -1.79 15.14 -19.12
CA HIS A 202 -3.09 15.76 -19.28
C HIS A 202 -3.07 17.30 -19.32
N VAL A 203 -4.08 17.90 -19.96
CA VAL A 203 -4.18 19.35 -20.23
C VAL A 203 -5.55 19.96 -19.90
N ASP A 204 -6.39 19.23 -19.17
CA ASP A 204 -7.66 19.72 -18.66
C ASP A 204 -7.52 20.78 -17.53
N PRO A 205 -8.52 21.66 -17.35
CA PRO A 205 -9.69 21.90 -18.20
C PRO A 205 -9.47 23.04 -19.22
N ASP A 206 -8.22 23.50 -19.40
CA ASP A 206 -7.83 24.70 -20.16
C ASP A 206 -8.54 24.80 -21.52
N GLN A 207 -8.59 23.71 -22.31
CA GLN A 207 -9.27 23.71 -23.62
C GLN A 207 -10.80 23.71 -23.51
N TYR A 208 -11.39 22.94 -22.59
CA TYR A 208 -12.85 22.90 -22.39
C TYR A 208 -13.41 24.28 -22.06
N TRP A 209 -12.73 25.01 -21.17
CA TRP A 209 -13.08 26.38 -20.81
C TRP A 209 -12.99 27.33 -22.00
N ALA A 210 -11.90 27.29 -22.77
CA ALA A 210 -11.74 28.10 -23.98
C ALA A 210 -12.83 27.80 -25.02
N ASP A 211 -13.10 26.52 -25.30
CA ASP A 211 -14.10 26.08 -26.29
C ASP A 211 -15.53 26.50 -25.89
N ARG A 212 -15.90 26.38 -24.60
CA ARG A 212 -17.24 26.74 -24.11
C ARG A 212 -17.45 28.24 -23.97
N ALA A 213 -16.46 28.97 -23.48
CA ALA A 213 -16.50 30.43 -23.45
C ALA A 213 -16.60 31.01 -24.88
N SER A 214 -15.85 30.44 -25.83
CA SER A 214 -15.90 30.87 -27.22
C SER A 214 -17.29 30.61 -27.82
N ARG A 215 -17.80 29.39 -27.67
CA ARG A 215 -19.09 28.96 -28.24
C ARG A 215 -20.32 29.66 -27.64
N PHE A 216 -20.33 29.96 -26.34
CA PHE A 216 -21.52 30.49 -25.65
C PHE A 216 -21.43 31.97 -25.26
N PHE A 217 -20.23 32.53 -25.18
CA PHE A 217 -19.97 33.90 -24.70
C PHE A 217 -19.13 34.74 -25.66
N GLY A 218 -18.54 34.17 -26.72
CA GLY A 218 -17.71 34.91 -27.67
C GLY A 218 -16.36 35.38 -27.09
N THR A 219 -15.91 34.76 -25.99
CA THR A 219 -14.67 35.12 -25.28
C THR A 219 -13.84 33.87 -24.99
N THR A 220 -12.64 34.02 -24.41
CA THR A 220 -11.89 32.89 -23.82
C THR A 220 -12.14 32.81 -22.31
N TYR A 221 -11.92 31.66 -21.70
CA TYR A 221 -11.94 31.50 -20.24
C TYR A 221 -10.74 30.68 -19.80
N THR A 222 -10.07 31.14 -18.75
CA THR A 222 -8.77 30.62 -18.32
C THR A 222 -8.73 30.46 -16.81
N ILE A 223 -7.72 29.76 -16.29
CA ILE A 223 -7.50 29.62 -14.85
C ILE A 223 -7.34 30.96 -14.11
N ASN A 224 -6.92 32.02 -14.80
CA ASN A 224 -6.90 33.38 -14.22
C ASN A 224 -8.32 33.92 -14.02
N ASN A 225 -9.23 33.71 -14.97
CA ASN A 225 -10.63 34.13 -14.85
C ASN A 225 -11.38 33.27 -13.81
N PHE A 226 -11.05 31.99 -13.71
CA PHE A 226 -11.57 31.12 -12.66
C PHE A 226 -11.03 31.51 -11.27
N GLN A 227 -9.74 31.83 -11.15
CA GLN A 227 -9.15 32.31 -9.90
C GLN A 227 -9.73 33.66 -9.48
N GLU A 228 -9.98 34.59 -10.40
CA GLU A 228 -10.71 35.86 -10.15
C GLU A 228 -12.11 35.58 -9.56
N LEU A 229 -12.88 34.67 -10.16
CA LEU A 229 -14.21 34.30 -9.67
C LEU A 229 -14.15 33.64 -8.29
N VAL A 230 -13.22 32.71 -8.07
CA VAL A 230 -13.00 32.06 -6.78
C VAL A 230 -12.56 33.07 -5.72
N GLU A 231 -11.71 34.04 -6.06
CA GLU A 231 -11.24 35.08 -5.15
C GLU A 231 -12.39 36.04 -4.75
N ASP A 232 -13.21 36.47 -5.71
CA ASP A 232 -14.39 37.30 -5.48
C ASP A 232 -15.45 36.56 -4.63
N MET A 233 -15.71 35.29 -4.91
CA MET A 233 -16.59 34.43 -4.11
C MET A 233 -15.98 34.04 -2.74
N TYR A 234 -14.65 34.03 -2.60
CA TYR A 234 -13.95 33.76 -1.35
C TYR A 234 -14.01 34.96 -0.40
N TYR A 235 -13.68 36.16 -0.88
CA TYR A 235 -13.57 37.37 -0.06
C TYR A 235 -14.84 38.20 0.02
N ASN A 236 -15.55 38.41 -1.10
CA ASN A 236 -16.61 39.41 -1.17
C ASN A 236 -18.00 38.84 -0.93
N ARG A 237 -18.28 37.62 -1.41
CA ARG A 237 -19.63 36.98 -1.49
C ARG A 237 -20.68 37.97 -2.04
N ILE A 238 -20.94 37.85 -3.34
CA ILE A 238 -21.55 38.91 -4.18
C ILE A 238 -22.99 39.29 -3.76
N THR A 239 -23.64 38.47 -2.93
CA THR A 239 -24.72 38.90 -2.04
C THR A 239 -24.25 38.73 -0.59
N ASP A 240 -24.29 39.78 0.24
CA ASP A 240 -24.44 39.79 1.73
C ASP A 240 -23.84 41.04 2.41
N LYS A 241 -24.48 42.21 2.27
CA LYS A 241 -24.16 43.41 3.09
C LYS A 241 -25.29 43.94 3.97
N THR A 242 -26.47 43.36 3.91
CA THR A 242 -27.47 43.45 4.99
C THR A 242 -27.18 42.36 6.02
N PRO A 243 -26.98 42.68 7.31
CA PRO A 243 -26.94 41.66 8.36
C PRO A 243 -28.20 40.81 8.30
N ALA A 244 -28.05 39.49 8.32
CA ALA A 244 -29.19 38.58 8.37
C ALA A 244 -29.87 38.72 9.74
N ASN A 245 -31.11 39.19 9.77
CA ASN A 245 -31.90 39.28 11.00
C ASN A 245 -32.44 37.89 11.37
N VAL A 246 -31.53 37.03 11.81
CA VAL A 246 -31.82 35.69 12.33
C VAL A 246 -31.71 35.74 13.84
N ASP A 247 -32.75 35.39 14.57
CA ASP A 247 -32.66 35.11 16.00
C ASP A 247 -32.79 33.62 16.27
N ALA A 248 -32.38 33.20 17.46
CA ALA A 248 -32.45 31.80 17.86
C ALA A 248 -32.74 31.66 19.35
N THR A 249 -33.47 30.62 19.72
CA THR A 249 -33.61 30.13 21.09
C THR A 249 -33.04 28.72 21.16
N SER A 250 -32.35 28.40 22.26
CA SER A 250 -31.86 27.05 22.51
C SER A 250 -32.58 26.41 23.69
N SER A 251 -32.98 25.15 23.50
CA SER A 251 -33.48 24.27 24.55
C SER A 251 -32.53 23.08 24.67
N VAL A 252 -32.24 22.66 25.89
CA VAL A 252 -31.31 21.57 26.17
C VAL A 252 -31.96 20.53 27.06
N ARG A 253 -31.73 19.26 26.75
CA ARG A 253 -32.14 18.10 27.56
C ARG A 253 -31.10 17.00 27.45
N GLN A 254 -31.18 16.02 28.33
CA GLN A 254 -30.30 14.85 28.34
C GLN A 254 -31.07 13.65 27.75
N GLU A 255 -30.51 12.97 26.75
CA GLU A 255 -31.04 11.72 26.17
C GLU A 255 -29.89 10.71 26.09
N ASN A 256 -30.07 9.52 26.67
CA ASN A 256 -29.09 8.41 26.63
C ASN A 256 -27.65 8.79 27.06
N GLY A 257 -27.53 9.65 28.08
CA GLY A 257 -26.25 10.16 28.60
C GLY A 257 -25.81 11.48 27.97
N ASP A 258 -26.05 11.66 26.68
CA ASP A 258 -25.62 12.83 25.91
C ASP A 258 -26.57 14.02 26.03
N PHE A 259 -26.06 15.22 25.73
CA PHE A 259 -26.89 16.43 25.69
C PHE A 259 -27.43 16.67 24.28
N ILE A 260 -28.74 16.85 24.19
CA ILE A 260 -29.45 17.24 22.97
C ILE A 260 -29.82 18.71 23.11
N VAL A 261 -29.18 19.56 22.30
CA VAL A 261 -29.50 20.98 22.19
C VAL A 261 -30.29 21.20 20.90
N ASP A 262 -31.59 21.45 21.04
CA ASP A 262 -32.45 21.89 19.96
C ASP A 262 -32.46 23.43 19.91
N VAL A 263 -31.89 23.96 18.84
CA VAL A 263 -31.86 25.38 18.49
C VAL A 263 -33.01 25.66 17.51
N THR A 264 -33.99 26.44 17.95
CA THR A 264 -35.05 26.96 17.06
C THR A 264 -34.64 28.33 16.56
N VAL A 265 -34.68 28.54 15.25
CA VAL A 265 -34.28 29.80 14.59
C VAL A 265 -35.49 30.51 14.00
N SER A 266 -35.43 31.84 13.94
CA SER A 266 -36.50 32.71 13.44
C SER A 266 -35.93 33.90 12.66
N GLY A 267 -36.78 34.58 11.90
CA GLY A 267 -36.35 35.66 11.00
C GLY A 267 -35.82 35.12 9.66
N ASP A 268 -34.66 35.60 9.22
CA ASP A 268 -34.10 35.32 7.88
C ASP A 268 -33.39 33.95 7.79
N THR A 269 -34.07 32.88 8.19
CA THR A 269 -33.50 31.53 8.37
C THR A 269 -32.92 30.93 7.09
N SER A 270 -33.36 31.41 5.92
CA SER A 270 -32.84 31.05 4.59
C SER A 270 -31.34 31.30 4.41
N ARG A 271 -30.73 32.12 5.26
CA ARG A 271 -29.35 32.61 5.16
C ARG A 271 -28.38 31.94 6.13
N ILE A 272 -28.83 30.95 6.90
CA ILE A 272 -27.98 30.21 7.84
C ILE A 272 -27.09 29.24 7.05
N ILE A 273 -25.77 29.37 7.18
CA ILE A 273 -24.82 28.34 6.69
C ILE A 273 -24.76 27.20 7.70
N GLU A 274 -24.63 27.54 8.98
CA GLU A 274 -24.56 26.57 10.07
C GLU A 274 -24.97 27.16 11.41
N VAL A 275 -25.32 26.28 12.34
CA VAL A 275 -25.48 26.57 13.76
C VAL A 275 -24.42 25.76 14.51
N GLN A 276 -23.72 26.39 15.46
CA GLN A 276 -22.66 25.81 16.27
C GLN A 276 -22.98 26.00 17.75
N VAL A 277 -22.77 24.95 18.55
CA VAL A 277 -23.07 24.93 19.98
C VAL A 277 -21.80 24.67 20.80
N PRO A 278 -20.98 25.70 21.09
CA PRO A 278 -19.92 25.59 22.09
C PRO A 278 -20.46 25.23 23.47
N THR A 279 -19.88 24.18 24.06
CA THR A 279 -20.26 23.60 25.35
C THR A 279 -19.04 23.48 26.26
N TRP A 280 -19.19 23.71 27.57
CA TRP A 280 -18.13 23.53 28.58
C TRP A 280 -18.66 23.32 30.01
N ALA A 281 -17.81 22.80 30.89
CA ALA A 281 -18.08 22.65 32.31
C ALA A 281 -18.04 24.02 33.04
N LEU A 282 -19.14 24.41 33.71
CA LEU A 282 -19.30 25.73 34.35
C LEU A 282 -18.13 26.08 35.30
N ASN A 283 -17.81 25.17 36.21
CA ASN A 283 -16.81 25.37 37.26
C ASN A 283 -15.35 25.30 36.75
N ASN A 284 -15.13 25.03 35.47
CA ASN A 284 -13.82 24.74 34.88
C ASN A 284 -13.25 25.89 34.02
N GLN A 285 -13.86 27.09 34.04
CA GLN A 285 -13.36 28.30 33.34
C GLN A 285 -13.06 28.05 31.84
N GLN A 286 -13.97 27.39 31.12
CA GLN A 286 -13.83 27.03 29.69
C GLN A 286 -12.65 26.09 29.32
N LYS A 287 -11.91 25.52 30.29
CA LYS A 287 -10.71 24.70 30.03
C LYS A 287 -10.99 23.34 29.36
N ASP A 288 -12.26 22.99 29.13
CA ASP A 288 -12.71 21.82 28.38
C ASP A 288 -13.77 22.18 27.32
N LEU A 289 -13.75 23.43 26.84
CA LEU A 289 -14.68 23.92 25.82
C LEU A 289 -14.47 23.22 24.47
N LYS A 290 -15.58 22.73 23.89
CA LYS A 290 -15.63 22.16 22.53
C LYS A 290 -16.84 22.70 21.77
N TRP A 291 -16.70 22.82 20.46
CA TRP A 291 -17.74 23.30 19.54
C TRP A 291 -18.39 22.10 18.83
N TYR A 292 -19.72 22.11 18.72
CA TYR A 292 -20.49 21.05 18.06
C TYR A 292 -21.41 21.65 16.99
N GLN A 293 -21.29 21.16 15.77
CA GLN A 293 -22.15 21.59 14.67
C GLN A 293 -23.55 20.99 14.85
N ALA A 294 -24.59 21.82 14.80
CA ALA A 294 -25.97 21.39 14.88
C ALA A 294 -26.51 21.04 13.49
N VAL A 295 -27.10 19.86 13.36
CA VAL A 295 -27.68 19.35 12.10
C VAL A 295 -29.09 19.91 11.93
N GLN A 296 -29.44 20.38 10.74
CA GLN A 296 -30.81 20.85 10.47
C GLN A 296 -31.80 19.68 10.48
N ILE A 297 -32.81 19.75 11.36
CA ILE A 297 -33.87 18.74 11.51
C ILE A 297 -35.11 19.13 10.71
N ASN A 298 -35.40 20.42 10.61
CA ASN A 298 -36.43 20.98 9.74
C ASN A 298 -36.07 22.45 9.38
N ALA A 299 -36.90 23.12 8.58
CA ALA A 299 -36.67 24.49 8.11
C ALA A 299 -36.22 25.48 9.21
N ASN A 300 -36.76 25.37 10.43
CA ASN A 300 -36.52 26.32 11.53
C ASN A 300 -35.91 25.67 12.79
N THR A 301 -35.42 24.42 12.74
CA THR A 301 -34.80 23.76 13.91
C THR A 301 -33.52 23.02 13.55
N TYR A 302 -32.47 23.27 14.32
CA TYR A 302 -31.16 22.62 14.24
C TYR A 302 -30.87 21.90 15.56
N ARG A 303 -30.27 20.71 15.52
CA ARG A 303 -29.97 19.87 16.69
C ARG A 303 -28.49 19.55 16.79
N ALA A 304 -27.86 19.91 17.90
CA ALA A 304 -26.57 19.37 18.29
C ALA A 304 -26.77 18.21 19.27
N THR A 305 -26.19 17.05 18.94
CA THR A 305 -25.94 15.98 19.90
C THR A 305 -24.52 16.14 20.42
N ILE A 306 -24.36 16.32 21.72
CA ILE A 306 -23.11 16.69 22.37
C ILE A 306 -22.70 15.54 23.30
N PRO A 307 -21.69 14.74 22.93
CA PRO A 307 -21.32 13.59 23.74
C PRO A 307 -20.75 14.01 25.09
N ILE A 308 -21.36 13.57 26.19
CA ILE A 308 -20.87 13.97 27.53
C ILE A 308 -19.46 13.42 27.82
N SER A 309 -19.10 12.30 27.17
CA SER A 309 -17.76 11.72 27.13
C SER A 309 -16.67 12.66 26.62
N ASN A 310 -17.03 13.73 25.89
CA ASN A 310 -16.08 14.73 25.40
C ASN A 310 -15.70 15.80 26.45
N HIS A 311 -16.43 15.92 27.56
CA HIS A 311 -16.24 16.98 28.57
C HIS A 311 -15.81 16.42 29.93
N LYS A 312 -15.26 17.30 30.79
CA LYS A 312 -14.91 16.93 32.16
C LYS A 312 -16.17 16.93 33.02
N LEU A 313 -16.33 15.91 33.87
CA LEU A 313 -17.48 15.80 34.77
C LEU A 313 -17.52 16.96 35.77
N VAL A 314 -18.64 17.68 35.76
CA VAL A 314 -19.07 18.67 36.76
C VAL A 314 -20.60 18.61 36.84
N ASP A 315 -21.17 19.25 37.86
CA ASP A 315 -22.62 19.23 38.09
C ASP A 315 -23.40 19.99 37.01
N ASN A 316 -22.83 21.07 36.45
CA ASN A 316 -23.52 21.99 35.53
C ASN A 316 -22.69 22.34 34.28
N TYR A 317 -23.35 22.31 33.13
CA TYR A 317 -22.78 22.67 31.82
C TYR A 317 -23.44 23.92 31.24
N LEU A 318 -22.64 24.71 30.51
CA LEU A 318 -23.13 25.82 29.70
C LEU A 318 -23.09 25.45 28.22
N PHE A 319 -24.15 25.83 27.51
CA PHE A 319 -24.36 25.62 26.09
C PHE A 319 -24.64 26.98 25.46
N HIS A 320 -23.68 27.53 24.71
CA HIS A 320 -23.91 28.75 23.95
C HIS A 320 -24.25 28.39 22.51
N THR A 321 -25.16 29.15 21.90
CA THR A 321 -25.58 28.99 20.51
C THR A 321 -25.03 30.13 19.67
N TYR A 322 -24.26 29.78 18.65
CA TYR A 322 -23.78 30.70 17.62
C TYR A 322 -24.36 30.30 16.27
N VAL A 323 -24.89 31.27 15.53
CA VAL A 323 -25.37 31.09 14.16
C VAL A 323 -24.35 31.73 13.23
N ARG A 324 -23.89 31.01 12.19
CA ARG A 324 -23.13 31.60 11.08
C ARG A 324 -24.04 31.76 9.88
N THR A 325 -24.31 33.01 9.54
CA THR A 325 -25.08 33.38 8.36
C THR A 325 -24.20 33.48 7.12
N ASN A 326 -24.83 33.75 5.98
CA ASN A 326 -24.22 33.73 4.67
C ASN A 326 -23.13 34.82 4.48
N ASP A 327 -23.15 35.88 5.29
CA ASP A 327 -22.07 36.86 5.48
C ASP A 327 -20.78 36.27 6.11
N GLY A 328 -20.82 35.03 6.59
CA GLY A 328 -19.66 34.27 7.08
C GLY A 328 -19.25 34.55 8.53
N LYS A 329 -19.99 35.37 9.28
CA LYS A 329 -19.69 35.67 10.69
C LYS A 329 -20.54 34.81 11.62
N PHE A 330 -19.94 34.38 12.74
CA PHE A 330 -20.68 33.81 13.86
C PHE A 330 -21.26 34.93 14.74
N ALA A 331 -22.59 34.95 14.90
CA ALA A 331 -23.27 35.76 15.91
C ALA A 331 -23.71 34.88 17.07
N PHE A 332 -23.43 35.30 18.30
CA PHE A 332 -24.04 34.71 19.50
C PHE A 332 -25.54 35.00 19.50
N LYS A 333 -26.38 34.01 19.83
CA LYS A 333 -27.85 34.15 19.79
C LYS A 333 -28.59 33.63 21.01
N ALA A 334 -28.14 32.56 21.64
CA ALA A 334 -28.76 32.05 22.87
C ALA A 334 -27.73 31.40 23.79
N ALA A 335 -28.04 31.33 25.08
CA ALA A 335 -27.34 30.49 26.04
C ALA A 335 -28.36 29.66 26.83
N SER A 336 -27.96 28.44 27.17
CA SER A 336 -28.71 27.52 28.01
C SER A 336 -27.75 26.86 29.01
N SER A 337 -28.28 26.33 30.11
CA SER A 337 -27.54 25.49 31.04
C SER A 337 -28.31 24.20 31.31
N LEU A 338 -27.59 23.15 31.73
CA LEU A 338 -28.21 21.93 32.24
C LEU A 338 -27.34 21.29 33.32
N GLU A 339 -28.00 20.80 34.35
CA GLU A 339 -27.42 19.94 35.39
C GLU A 339 -27.27 18.51 34.83
N TYR A 340 -26.07 17.93 34.90
CA TYR A 340 -25.82 16.57 34.41
C TYR A 340 -26.30 15.51 35.40
N LYS A 341 -27.14 14.58 34.95
CA LYS A 341 -27.70 13.53 35.80
C LYS A 341 -27.16 12.17 35.33
N PRO A 342 -26.18 11.56 36.03
CA PRO A 342 -25.66 10.25 35.65
C PRO A 342 -26.76 9.20 35.81
N ALA A 343 -27.01 8.42 34.75
CA ALA A 343 -28.28 7.71 34.59
C ALA A 343 -28.17 6.17 34.53
N VAL A 344 -27.18 5.54 35.19
CA VAL A 344 -27.26 4.09 35.48
C VAL A 344 -28.28 3.90 36.61
N THR A 345 -29.44 3.32 36.33
CA THR A 345 -30.57 3.31 37.29
C THR A 345 -30.58 2.10 38.21
N THR A 346 -30.26 0.89 37.71
CA THR A 346 -30.08 -0.33 38.53
C THR A 346 -29.11 -1.31 37.87
N ALA A 347 -28.65 -2.30 38.65
CA ALA A 347 -27.84 -3.42 38.19
C ALA A 347 -28.47 -4.76 38.65
N ASN A 348 -29.24 -5.41 37.77
CA ASN A 348 -29.88 -6.69 38.06
C ASN A 348 -28.83 -7.81 37.99
N THR A 349 -28.50 -8.40 39.14
CA THR A 349 -27.45 -9.42 39.25
C THR A 349 -28.05 -10.79 39.53
N THR A 350 -27.78 -11.75 38.66
CA THR A 350 -28.17 -13.16 38.78
C THR A 350 -26.94 -14.06 38.87
N TYR A 351 -27.14 -15.30 39.28
CA TYR A 351 -26.09 -16.31 39.38
C TYR A 351 -26.61 -17.70 38.99
N ASP A 352 -25.85 -18.40 38.15
CA ASP A 352 -26.15 -19.75 37.67
C ASP A 352 -24.96 -20.69 37.92
N LEU A 353 -25.21 -21.97 38.22
CA LEU A 353 -24.16 -22.99 38.30
C LEU A 353 -24.08 -23.75 36.97
N ILE A 354 -22.95 -23.64 36.28
CA ILE A 354 -22.70 -24.35 35.02
C ILE A 354 -21.33 -25.05 35.11
N ASN A 355 -21.34 -26.39 35.10
CA ASN A 355 -20.14 -27.25 35.09
C ASN A 355 -19.11 -26.88 36.18
N ASP A 356 -19.54 -26.87 37.44
CA ASP A 356 -18.74 -26.49 38.62
C ASP A 356 -18.16 -25.06 38.59
N LYS A 357 -18.81 -24.16 37.83
CA LYS A 357 -18.50 -22.72 37.84
C LYS A 357 -19.75 -21.91 38.15
N LEU A 358 -19.59 -20.96 39.07
CA LEU A 358 -20.61 -19.96 39.37
C LEU A 358 -20.50 -18.83 38.34
N VAL A 359 -21.46 -18.78 37.42
CA VAL A 359 -21.57 -17.73 36.40
C VAL A 359 -22.38 -16.59 37.00
N ILE A 360 -21.69 -15.50 37.33
CA ILE A 360 -22.28 -14.29 37.92
C ILE A 360 -22.53 -13.31 36.79
N THR A 361 -23.78 -12.89 36.62
CA THR A 361 -24.22 -12.06 35.49
C THR A 361 -24.93 -10.82 36.00
N ALA A 362 -24.41 -9.63 35.69
CA ALA A 362 -25.08 -8.36 35.95
C ALA A 362 -25.55 -7.71 34.64
N LYS A 363 -26.86 -7.48 34.55
CA LYS A 363 -27.50 -6.65 33.54
C LYS A 363 -27.61 -5.23 34.08
N LEU A 364 -26.93 -4.27 33.44
CA LEU A 364 -27.12 -2.85 33.77
C LEU A 364 -28.33 -2.31 33.01
N THR A 365 -29.02 -1.33 33.59
CA THR A 365 -30.09 -0.57 32.90
C THR A 365 -29.92 0.93 33.11
N GLY A 366 -30.28 1.71 32.09
CA GLY A 366 -30.05 3.16 32.04
C GLY A 366 -28.94 3.53 31.05
N ASP A 367 -28.30 4.69 31.25
CA ASP A 367 -27.11 5.09 30.48
C ASP A 367 -25.88 4.32 30.95
N THR A 368 -25.36 3.46 30.08
CA THR A 368 -24.20 2.60 30.31
C THR A 368 -22.95 3.06 29.57
N THR A 369 -23.04 4.17 28.81
CA THR A 369 -22.02 4.58 27.81
C THR A 369 -20.65 4.85 28.43
N ARG A 370 -20.61 5.32 29.69
CA ARG A 370 -19.39 5.63 30.46
C ARG A 370 -18.97 4.53 31.45
N VAL A 371 -19.56 3.32 31.39
CA VAL A 371 -19.17 2.21 32.28
C VAL A 371 -17.81 1.65 31.86
N SER A 372 -16.75 2.09 32.56
CA SER A 372 -15.37 1.69 32.31
C SER A 372 -15.06 0.29 32.84
N ARG A 373 -15.64 -0.10 33.97
CA ARG A 373 -15.56 -1.46 34.55
C ARG A 373 -16.83 -1.83 35.33
N VAL A 374 -17.09 -3.14 35.41
CA VAL A 374 -17.98 -3.73 36.42
C VAL A 374 -17.16 -4.71 37.26
N ARG A 375 -17.42 -4.77 38.57
CA ARG A 375 -16.74 -5.67 39.50
C ARG A 375 -17.70 -6.36 40.46
N PHE A 376 -17.35 -7.60 40.78
CA PHE A 376 -18.00 -8.42 41.79
C PHE A 376 -17.00 -8.70 42.92
N PRO A 377 -17.11 -8.04 44.09
CA PRO A 377 -16.48 -8.53 45.30
C PRO A 377 -17.21 -9.79 45.79
N LEU A 378 -16.44 -10.86 46.00
CA LEU A 378 -16.91 -12.14 46.54
C LEU A 378 -16.27 -12.37 47.90
N TRP A 379 -17.04 -12.80 48.91
CA TRP A 379 -16.54 -13.16 50.24
C TRP A 379 -17.43 -14.19 50.94
N ARG A 380 -16.91 -14.83 51.99
CA ARG A 380 -17.62 -15.85 52.79
C ARG A 380 -17.57 -15.57 54.28
N ASP A 381 -16.47 -14.99 54.79
CA ASP A 381 -16.37 -14.53 56.18
C ASP A 381 -17.39 -13.38 56.41
N PRO A 382 -18.27 -13.45 57.42
CA PRO A 382 -19.25 -12.40 57.70
C PRO A 382 -18.67 -10.99 57.97
N LYS A 383 -17.36 -10.89 58.27
CA LYS A 383 -16.60 -9.65 58.43
C LYS A 383 -15.73 -9.32 57.19
N GLN A 384 -16.04 -9.90 56.03
CA GLN A 384 -15.42 -9.65 54.72
C GLN A 384 -13.90 -9.89 54.67
N LYS A 385 -13.35 -10.71 55.58
CA LYS A 385 -11.89 -10.95 55.67
C LYS A 385 -11.29 -11.68 54.46
N ASP A 386 -12.07 -12.52 53.79
CA ASP A 386 -11.65 -13.25 52.59
C ASP A 386 -12.21 -12.63 51.29
N LEU A 387 -12.51 -11.33 51.32
CA LEU A 387 -13.09 -10.61 50.19
C LEU A 387 -12.08 -10.42 49.05
N VAL A 388 -12.43 -10.90 47.86
CA VAL A 388 -11.64 -10.76 46.63
C VAL A 388 -12.47 -10.07 45.54
N TRP A 389 -11.87 -9.07 44.88
CA TRP A 389 -12.50 -8.28 43.83
C TRP A 389 -12.25 -8.86 42.44
N TYR A 390 -13.29 -9.43 41.83
CA TYR A 390 -13.25 -9.93 40.45
C TYR A 390 -13.75 -8.87 39.47
N THR A 391 -13.16 -8.78 38.29
CA THR A 391 -13.56 -7.82 37.24
C THR A 391 -14.34 -8.56 36.16
N ALA A 392 -15.56 -8.09 35.89
CA ALA A 392 -16.48 -8.71 34.95
C ALA A 392 -16.11 -8.37 33.50
N THR A 393 -16.38 -9.31 32.60
CA THR A 393 -16.21 -9.17 31.15
C THR A 393 -17.53 -8.76 30.53
N LYS A 394 -17.56 -7.65 29.78
CA LYS A 394 -18.75 -7.24 29.02
C LYS A 394 -19.04 -8.28 27.93
N LYS A 395 -20.29 -8.72 27.80
CA LYS A 395 -20.77 -9.63 26.76
C LYS A 395 -21.46 -8.84 25.65
N SER A 396 -22.78 -8.73 25.71
CA SER A 396 -23.61 -7.96 24.78
C SER A 396 -24.77 -7.32 25.54
N ASP A 397 -25.41 -6.31 24.94
CA ASP A 397 -26.62 -5.67 25.49
C ASP A 397 -26.46 -5.32 26.99
N ASP A 398 -25.38 -4.61 27.32
CA ASP A 398 -24.97 -4.19 28.68
C ASP A 398 -25.03 -5.25 29.79
N THR A 399 -24.80 -6.50 29.38
CA THR A 399 -24.64 -7.65 30.26
C THR A 399 -23.15 -7.86 30.54
N TYR A 400 -22.78 -7.94 31.82
CA TYR A 400 -21.40 -8.13 32.28
C TYR A 400 -21.33 -9.41 33.11
N GLU A 401 -20.39 -10.28 32.78
CA GLU A 401 -20.31 -11.65 33.32
C GLU A 401 -18.94 -11.93 33.96
N TYR A 402 -18.93 -12.68 35.06
CA TYR A 402 -17.72 -13.31 35.58
C TYR A 402 -17.98 -14.78 35.92
N ILE A 403 -17.05 -15.65 35.53
CA ILE A 403 -17.13 -17.09 35.77
C ILE A 403 -16.15 -17.44 36.90
N TYR A 404 -16.68 -17.73 38.08
CA TYR A 404 -15.89 -18.12 39.25
C TYR A 404 -15.82 -19.66 39.34
N ASP A 405 -14.60 -20.20 39.28
CA ASP A 405 -14.35 -21.66 39.22
C ASP A 405 -14.36 -22.27 40.63
N LEU A 406 -15.29 -23.19 40.91
CA LEU A 406 -15.51 -23.75 42.25
C LEU A 406 -14.67 -25.00 42.54
N LYS A 407 -13.82 -25.44 41.59
CA LYS A 407 -13.09 -26.71 41.66
C LYS A 407 -12.23 -26.90 42.92
N ASN A 408 -11.71 -25.81 43.49
CA ASN A 408 -10.90 -25.79 44.70
C ASN A 408 -11.52 -24.95 45.83
N VAL A 409 -12.80 -24.59 45.74
CA VAL A 409 -13.48 -23.70 46.70
C VAL A 409 -14.19 -24.55 47.77
N PRO A 410 -13.91 -24.37 49.08
CA PRO A 410 -14.65 -25.04 50.14
C PRO A 410 -16.15 -24.72 50.12
N TYR A 411 -16.97 -25.74 50.34
CA TYR A 411 -18.45 -25.65 50.40
C TYR A 411 -18.94 -24.64 51.45
N GLY A 412 -20.08 -24.01 51.18
CA GLY A 412 -20.68 -22.96 52.02
C GLY A 412 -21.25 -21.77 51.21
N ALA A 413 -21.67 -20.73 51.92
CA ALA A 413 -22.29 -19.54 51.32
C ALA A 413 -21.23 -18.53 50.82
N ILE A 414 -21.38 -18.09 49.56
CA ILE A 414 -20.56 -17.11 48.86
C ILE A 414 -21.42 -15.87 48.57
N ASN A 415 -21.07 -14.74 49.19
CA ASN A 415 -21.76 -13.47 49.01
C ASN A 415 -21.23 -12.76 47.75
N VAL A 416 -22.10 -12.00 47.07
CA VAL A 416 -21.79 -11.31 45.81
C VAL A 416 -22.49 -9.95 45.80
N HIS A 417 -21.74 -8.84 45.69
CA HIS A 417 -22.30 -7.51 45.35
C HIS A 417 -21.87 -7.11 43.93
N THR A 418 -22.47 -6.04 43.40
CA THR A 418 -22.14 -5.50 42.08
C THR A 418 -21.78 -4.01 42.17
N TYR A 419 -20.54 -3.70 41.80
CA TYR A 419 -20.00 -2.34 41.74
C TYR A 419 -19.72 -1.95 40.30
N VAL A 420 -20.05 -0.71 39.95
CA VAL A 420 -19.85 -0.14 38.63
C VAL A 420 -18.85 1.02 38.74
N GLN A 421 -17.85 1.01 37.86
CA GLN A 421 -16.90 2.10 37.70
C GLN A 421 -17.29 2.91 36.47
N THR A 422 -17.51 4.21 36.68
CA THR A 422 -17.51 5.20 35.59
C THR A 422 -16.19 5.96 35.68
N ASP A 423 -16.21 7.19 36.21
CA ASP A 423 -15.05 7.96 36.64
C ASP A 423 -14.87 7.93 38.18
N GLY A 424 -15.80 7.30 38.89
CA GLY A 424 -15.70 6.90 40.30
C GLY A 424 -16.32 5.50 40.51
N TRP A 425 -16.26 4.97 41.73
CA TRP A 425 -16.95 3.72 42.09
C TRP A 425 -18.34 4.01 42.65
N GLN A 426 -19.37 3.36 42.11
CA GLN A 426 -20.73 3.37 42.64
C GLN A 426 -21.19 1.94 42.96
N GLU A 427 -21.77 1.75 44.15
CA GLU A 427 -22.45 0.51 44.55
C GLU A 427 -23.90 0.59 44.09
N LEU A 428 -24.30 -0.26 43.14
CA LEU A 428 -25.62 -0.17 42.50
C LEU A 428 -26.60 -1.27 42.91
N ASN A 429 -26.16 -2.29 43.65
CA ASN A 429 -27.09 -3.24 44.27
C ASN A 429 -26.49 -4.03 45.44
N LYS A 430 -27.26 -4.17 46.53
CA LYS A 430 -26.94 -5.04 47.69
C LYS A 430 -27.70 -6.35 47.59
N ALA A 431 -27.13 -7.33 46.89
CA ALA A 431 -27.66 -8.68 46.82
C ALA A 431 -27.21 -9.52 48.02
N THR A 432 -27.87 -9.37 49.17
CA THR A 432 -27.49 -10.02 50.45
C THR A 432 -27.72 -11.54 50.50
N ASN A 433 -28.23 -12.15 49.44
CA ASN A 433 -28.48 -13.60 49.38
C ASN A 433 -27.34 -14.31 48.62
N GLY A 434 -26.34 -14.78 49.36
CA GLY A 434 -25.20 -15.50 48.80
C GLY A 434 -25.54 -16.89 48.24
N TYR A 435 -24.79 -17.31 47.22
CA TYR A 435 -24.89 -18.65 46.63
C TYR A 435 -24.32 -19.70 47.59
N ASN A 436 -25.10 -20.72 47.95
CA ASN A 436 -24.69 -21.78 48.87
C ASN A 436 -24.20 -23.03 48.12
N TYR A 437 -22.88 -23.17 47.99
CA TYR A 437 -22.23 -24.30 47.31
C TYR A 437 -22.25 -25.54 48.20
N LYS A 438 -22.86 -26.63 47.71
CA LYS A 438 -23.07 -27.89 48.45
C LYS A 438 -22.26 -29.03 47.86
N GLU A 439 -21.91 -30.01 48.71
CA GLU A 439 -21.24 -31.24 48.31
C GLU A 439 -22.20 -32.23 47.63
N PRO A 440 -21.83 -32.87 46.49
CA PRO A 440 -22.67 -33.85 45.80
C PRO A 440 -22.54 -35.27 46.40
N THR A 441 -23.67 -35.98 46.49
CA THR A 441 -23.74 -37.37 46.99
C THR A 441 -23.41 -38.38 45.89
N VAL A 442 -22.67 -39.45 46.22
CA VAL A 442 -22.24 -40.50 45.27
C VAL A 442 -22.69 -41.91 45.70
N PRO A 443 -23.07 -42.79 44.75
CA PRO A 443 -23.64 -44.11 45.07
C PRO A 443 -22.58 -45.09 45.60
N LYS A 444 -23.04 -46.05 46.41
CA LYS A 444 -22.19 -47.13 46.96
C LYS A 444 -22.17 -48.31 45.98
N GLY A 445 -21.16 -49.16 46.04
CA GLY A 445 -21.05 -50.30 45.12
C GLY A 445 -20.02 -51.35 45.51
N LYS A 446 -19.97 -52.43 44.74
CA LYS A 446 -19.09 -53.61 44.91
C LYS A 446 -18.61 -54.13 43.55
N THR A 447 -17.49 -54.87 43.55
CA THR A 447 -16.88 -55.43 42.32
C THR A 447 -16.50 -56.90 42.49
N THR A 448 -16.68 -57.70 41.43
CA THR A 448 -16.29 -59.12 41.35
C THR A 448 -15.51 -59.43 40.08
N ALA A 449 -14.80 -60.57 40.05
CA ALA A 449 -14.01 -61.06 38.93
C ALA A 449 -14.27 -62.54 38.63
N LYS A 450 -14.29 -62.93 37.34
CA LYS A 450 -14.47 -64.33 36.87
C LYS A 450 -13.62 -64.58 35.62
N ILE A 451 -13.00 -65.76 35.49
CA ILE A 451 -12.24 -66.15 34.29
C ILE A 451 -13.07 -67.04 33.37
N GLU A 452 -13.03 -66.75 32.07
CA GLU A 452 -13.73 -67.46 30.99
C GLU A 452 -12.81 -67.54 29.76
N GLY A 453 -12.37 -68.74 29.36
CA GLY A 453 -11.66 -68.94 28.08
C GLY A 453 -10.36 -68.13 27.89
N GLY A 454 -9.64 -67.81 28.96
CA GLY A 454 -8.44 -66.95 28.93
C GLY A 454 -8.72 -65.45 29.02
N THR A 455 -9.98 -65.04 29.12
CA THR A 455 -10.42 -63.67 29.43
C THR A 455 -10.83 -63.59 30.90
N VAL A 456 -10.55 -62.49 31.60
CA VAL A 456 -11.21 -62.16 32.88
C VAL A 456 -12.33 -61.14 32.65
N VAL A 457 -13.44 -61.35 33.33
CA VAL A 457 -14.62 -60.47 33.36
C VAL A 457 -14.67 -59.80 34.72
N LEU A 458 -14.50 -58.48 34.74
CA LEU A 458 -14.68 -57.64 35.92
C LEU A 458 -16.10 -57.04 35.88
N THR A 459 -16.82 -57.08 37.00
CA THR A 459 -18.20 -56.59 37.11
C THR A 459 -18.37 -55.72 38.34
N SER A 460 -18.89 -54.51 38.19
CA SER A 460 -19.31 -53.66 39.30
C SER A 460 -20.82 -53.47 39.32
N THR A 461 -21.38 -53.42 40.53
CA THR A 461 -22.81 -53.13 40.77
C THR A 461 -22.96 -52.04 41.83
N PHE A 462 -23.82 -51.07 41.56
CA PHE A 462 -24.09 -49.90 42.42
C PHE A 462 -25.49 -49.92 43.02
N GLU A 463 -25.61 -49.31 44.20
CA GLU A 463 -26.82 -49.17 45.00
C GLU A 463 -26.93 -47.68 45.44
N GLY A 464 -28.08 -47.05 45.19
CA GLY A 464 -28.31 -45.62 45.42
C GLY A 464 -29.62 -45.12 44.80
N THR A 465 -29.93 -43.84 45.01
CA THR A 465 -31.05 -43.12 44.39
C THR A 465 -30.85 -42.92 42.88
N LYS A 466 -31.90 -42.47 42.17
CA LYS A 466 -31.86 -42.27 40.73
C LYS A 466 -30.89 -41.15 40.33
N GLU A 467 -30.81 -40.08 41.13
CA GLU A 467 -29.85 -38.99 41.00
C GLU A 467 -28.41 -39.46 41.25
N GLU A 468 -28.16 -40.21 42.33
CA GLU A 468 -26.83 -40.76 42.63
C GLU A 468 -26.36 -41.70 41.51
N LEU A 469 -27.21 -42.60 41.01
CA LEU A 469 -26.87 -43.48 39.88
C LEU A 469 -26.71 -42.75 38.55
N ALA A 470 -27.32 -41.57 38.38
CA ALA A 470 -27.11 -40.70 37.23
C ALA A 470 -25.77 -39.92 37.29
N SER A 471 -25.21 -39.71 38.49
CA SER A 471 -23.90 -39.05 38.64
C SER A 471 -22.72 -39.85 38.07
N VAL A 472 -22.86 -41.18 37.89
CA VAL A 472 -21.78 -42.06 37.42
C VAL A 472 -21.60 -41.94 35.90
N ALA A 473 -20.57 -41.20 35.47
CA ALA A 473 -20.26 -41.00 34.05
C ALA A 473 -19.46 -42.17 33.44
N LYS A 474 -18.45 -42.69 34.16
CA LYS A 474 -17.71 -43.91 33.78
C LYS A 474 -17.20 -44.68 35.00
N VAL A 475 -16.83 -45.94 34.78
CA VAL A 475 -16.24 -46.83 35.78
C VAL A 475 -14.95 -47.44 35.22
N GLU A 476 -13.89 -47.49 36.00
CA GLU A 476 -12.55 -47.91 35.55
C GLU A 476 -11.85 -48.84 36.56
N TYR A 477 -11.15 -49.83 36.01
CA TYR A 477 -10.49 -50.92 36.74
C TYR A 477 -8.96 -50.89 36.55
N PRO A 478 -8.19 -50.25 37.45
CA PRO A 478 -6.75 -50.45 37.52
C PRO A 478 -6.43 -51.84 38.08
N THR A 479 -5.82 -52.68 37.26
CA THR A 479 -5.45 -54.07 37.57
C THR A 479 -3.93 -54.24 37.50
N TRP A 480 -3.37 -54.98 38.46
CA TRP A 480 -1.94 -55.33 38.55
C TRP A 480 -1.74 -56.75 39.06
N SER A 481 -0.58 -57.36 38.83
CA SER A 481 -0.25 -58.60 39.54
C SER A 481 0.26 -58.28 40.94
N VAL A 482 -0.09 -59.13 41.92
CA VAL A 482 0.22 -58.91 43.34
C VAL A 482 1.73 -58.72 43.57
N GLU A 483 2.56 -59.41 42.80
CA GLU A 483 4.03 -59.37 42.86
C GLU A 483 4.66 -58.05 42.37
N ASN A 484 3.91 -57.20 41.65
CA ASN A 484 4.43 -55.91 41.19
C ASN A 484 3.33 -54.85 41.08
N ALA A 485 2.95 -54.27 42.22
CA ALA A 485 1.90 -53.27 42.34
C ALA A 485 2.21 -51.88 41.74
N SER A 486 3.42 -51.68 41.21
CA SER A 486 3.83 -50.41 40.57
C SER A 486 3.22 -50.23 39.17
N ASN A 487 3.01 -51.31 38.44
CA ASN A 487 2.54 -51.29 37.05
C ASN A 487 1.06 -51.68 36.97
N LYS A 488 0.19 -50.67 36.93
CA LYS A 488 -1.28 -50.81 36.92
C LYS A 488 -1.83 -50.52 35.53
N ILE A 489 -2.46 -51.51 34.90
CA ILE A 489 -3.15 -51.35 33.62
C ILE A 489 -4.61 -51.00 33.90
N TRP A 490 -5.10 -49.89 33.33
CA TRP A 490 -6.46 -49.41 33.52
C TRP A 490 -7.39 -49.92 32.43
N HIS A 491 -8.54 -50.48 32.82
CA HIS A 491 -9.57 -50.98 31.91
C HIS A 491 -10.87 -50.22 32.11
N LEU A 492 -11.37 -49.57 31.06
CA LEU A 492 -12.66 -48.89 31.05
C LEU A 492 -13.80 -49.91 31.03
N ALA A 493 -14.82 -49.69 31.87
CA ALA A 493 -16.00 -50.54 31.93
C ALA A 493 -17.10 -50.04 30.99
N THR A 494 -17.71 -50.97 30.25
CA THR A 494 -18.94 -50.73 29.50
C THR A 494 -20.13 -50.77 30.46
N LYS A 495 -21.05 -49.80 30.35
CA LYS A 495 -22.32 -49.79 31.10
C LYS A 495 -23.25 -50.88 30.56
N VAL A 496 -23.64 -51.82 31.41
CA VAL A 496 -24.53 -52.95 31.05
C VAL A 496 -25.99 -52.57 31.30
N ASN A 497 -26.25 -51.87 32.40
CA ASN A 497 -27.54 -51.27 32.74
C ASN A 497 -27.32 -50.07 33.69
N GLN A 498 -28.37 -49.52 34.31
CA GLN A 498 -28.22 -48.34 35.18
C GLN A 498 -27.36 -48.59 36.44
N THR A 499 -27.37 -49.81 37.00
CA THR A 499 -26.61 -50.17 38.21
C THR A 499 -25.35 -50.99 37.93
N THR A 500 -25.21 -51.60 36.75
CA THR A 500 -24.16 -52.60 36.45
C THR A 500 -23.23 -52.15 35.33
N TYR A 501 -21.92 -52.28 35.54
CA TYR A 501 -20.85 -52.00 34.58
C TYR A 501 -19.90 -53.20 34.50
N GLN A 502 -19.31 -53.47 33.33
CA GLN A 502 -18.41 -54.61 33.10
C GLN A 502 -17.23 -54.30 32.18
N ALA A 503 -16.09 -54.94 32.43
CA ALA A 503 -14.96 -54.99 31.50
C ALA A 503 -14.55 -56.46 31.23
N ARG A 504 -14.21 -56.78 29.98
CA ARG A 504 -13.62 -58.06 29.58
C ARG A 504 -12.17 -57.83 29.16
N VAL A 505 -11.22 -58.53 29.76
CA VAL A 505 -9.77 -58.33 29.56
C VAL A 505 -9.08 -59.66 29.22
N ASP A 506 -8.41 -59.73 28.07
CA ASP A 506 -7.59 -60.90 27.71
C ASP A 506 -6.39 -61.02 28.67
N LEU A 507 -6.22 -62.19 29.30
CA LEU A 507 -5.13 -62.41 30.27
C LEU A 507 -3.75 -62.41 29.61
N LYS A 508 -3.66 -62.60 28.29
CA LYS A 508 -2.42 -62.43 27.51
C LYS A 508 -1.85 -61.01 27.62
N THR A 509 -2.68 -59.99 27.85
CA THR A 509 -2.25 -58.60 28.06
C THR A 509 -1.19 -58.48 29.16
N TYR A 510 -1.29 -59.29 30.22
CA TYR A 510 -0.37 -59.26 31.35
C TYR A 510 0.89 -60.10 31.17
N LYS A 511 0.97 -60.91 30.09
CA LYS A 511 2.14 -61.71 29.67
C LYS A 511 2.72 -62.72 30.68
N ARG A 512 2.05 -62.97 31.82
CA ARG A 512 2.45 -63.98 32.82
C ARG A 512 1.28 -64.64 33.53
N TYR A 513 1.49 -65.88 33.96
CA TYR A 513 0.63 -66.60 34.90
C TYR A 513 0.87 -66.07 36.33
N GLY A 514 -0.10 -66.23 37.24
CA GLY A 514 0.00 -65.71 38.62
C GLY A 514 -1.29 -65.07 39.16
N ASN A 515 -1.15 -64.35 40.29
CA ASN A 515 -2.24 -63.70 41.03
C ASN A 515 -2.35 -62.21 40.71
N TYR A 516 -3.58 -61.71 40.58
CA TYR A 516 -3.92 -60.35 40.18
C TYR A 516 -4.88 -59.68 41.16
N MET A 517 -4.71 -58.38 41.36
CA MET A 517 -5.52 -57.49 42.19
C MET A 517 -6.04 -56.35 41.31
N THR A 518 -7.30 -55.96 41.49
CA THR A 518 -7.90 -54.82 40.80
C THR A 518 -8.70 -53.96 41.76
N HIS A 519 -8.63 -52.65 41.60
CA HIS A 519 -9.51 -51.69 42.26
C HIS A 519 -10.63 -51.26 41.31
N SER A 520 -11.58 -50.47 41.80
CA SER A 520 -12.66 -49.91 40.99
C SER A 520 -12.90 -48.46 41.35
N TYR A 521 -12.95 -47.62 40.33
CA TYR A 521 -13.16 -46.17 40.46
C TYR A 521 -14.39 -45.75 39.64
N ILE A 522 -15.18 -44.83 40.20
CA ILE A 522 -16.15 -44.02 39.46
C ILE A 522 -15.43 -42.75 39.01
N THR A 523 -15.68 -42.29 37.78
CA THR A 523 -15.63 -40.86 37.46
C THR A 523 -17.06 -40.34 37.41
N THR A 524 -17.36 -39.31 38.18
CA THR A 524 -18.67 -38.65 38.20
C THR A 524 -18.82 -37.66 37.03
N THR A 525 -20.04 -37.19 36.75
CA THR A 525 -20.34 -36.26 35.64
C THR A 525 -19.66 -34.89 35.75
N ASP A 526 -19.29 -34.49 36.97
CA ASP A 526 -18.42 -33.34 37.30
C ASP A 526 -16.91 -33.60 37.06
N SER A 527 -16.54 -34.78 36.57
CA SER A 527 -15.16 -35.28 36.38
C SER A 527 -14.33 -35.52 37.65
N ARG A 528 -14.94 -35.60 38.85
CA ARG A 528 -14.25 -36.11 40.06
C ARG A 528 -14.05 -37.63 39.98
N LEU A 529 -12.95 -38.14 40.56
CA LEU A 529 -12.57 -39.57 40.54
C LEU A 529 -12.61 -40.16 41.95
N VAL A 530 -13.44 -41.18 42.17
CA VAL A 530 -13.72 -41.77 43.50
C VAL A 530 -13.46 -43.28 43.48
N ASN A 531 -12.66 -43.79 44.42
CA ASN A 531 -12.52 -45.25 44.62
C ASN A 531 -13.70 -45.79 45.43
N PHE A 532 -14.24 -46.96 45.07
CA PHE A 532 -15.37 -47.56 45.80
C PHE A 532 -15.23 -49.06 46.11
N ALA A 533 -14.38 -49.82 45.41
CA ALA A 533 -14.23 -51.27 45.62
C ALA A 533 -12.88 -51.83 45.14
N ALA A 534 -12.60 -53.10 45.50
CA ALA A 534 -11.46 -53.90 45.04
C ALA A 534 -11.77 -55.42 45.03
N THR A 535 -11.06 -56.20 44.22
CA THR A 535 -11.19 -57.68 44.12
C THR A 535 -9.94 -58.33 43.47
N SER A 536 -9.83 -59.66 43.46
CA SER A 536 -8.63 -60.41 43.00
C SER A 536 -8.95 -61.76 42.31
N TYR A 537 -7.99 -62.29 41.51
CA TYR A 537 -8.12 -63.55 40.76
C TYR A 537 -6.75 -64.19 40.39
N ALA A 538 -6.74 -65.41 39.82
CA ALA A 538 -5.50 -66.18 39.54
C ALA A 538 -5.52 -66.96 38.19
N TYR A 539 -4.37 -67.11 37.53
CA TYR A 539 -4.22 -67.70 36.16
C TYR A 539 -3.05 -68.72 36.07
N LYS A 540 -3.19 -69.83 35.31
CA LYS A 540 -2.30 -71.03 35.29
C LYS A 540 -2.00 -71.58 33.87
N GLN A 541 -1.01 -72.48 33.73
CA GLN A 541 -0.41 -72.96 32.44
C GLN A 541 -0.64 -74.47 32.13
N PRO A 542 -0.74 -74.90 30.84
CA PRO A 542 -0.94 -76.32 30.42
C PRO A 542 0.34 -77.09 29.96
N ALA A 543 0.20 -78.37 29.56
CA ALA A 543 1.27 -79.30 29.16
C ALA A 543 1.57 -79.35 27.62
N LEU A 544 2.18 -80.44 27.10
CA LEU A 544 2.65 -80.64 25.70
C LEU A 544 2.34 -82.07 25.15
N PRO A 545 1.96 -82.25 23.86
CA PRO A 545 1.71 -83.56 23.22
C PRO A 545 2.96 -84.41 22.91
N LYS A 546 2.73 -85.67 22.48
CA LYS A 546 3.74 -86.66 22.04
C LYS A 546 3.49 -87.11 20.57
N GLY A 547 4.37 -87.92 19.96
CA GLY A 547 4.18 -88.40 18.58
C GLY A 547 5.30 -89.28 18.00
N LYS A 548 5.25 -89.57 16.69
CA LYS A 548 6.22 -90.36 15.89
C LYS A 548 6.39 -89.80 14.46
N THR A 549 7.45 -90.20 13.73
CA THR A 549 7.78 -89.73 12.36
C THR A 549 8.38 -90.83 11.45
N THR A 550 8.16 -90.75 10.13
CA THR A 550 8.74 -91.63 9.08
C THR A 550 9.26 -90.84 7.86
N ALA A 551 10.09 -91.49 7.00
CA ALA A 551 10.70 -90.90 5.79
C ALA A 551 10.66 -91.83 4.56
N LYS A 552 10.63 -91.28 3.33
CA LYS A 552 10.71 -92.02 2.04
C LYS A 552 11.39 -91.17 0.94
N VAL A 553 12.38 -91.72 0.22
CA VAL A 553 13.07 -91.03 -0.90
C VAL A 553 12.46 -91.38 -2.26
N GLU A 554 12.32 -90.37 -3.14
CA GLU A 554 11.72 -90.40 -4.47
C GLU A 554 12.55 -89.51 -5.42
N GLY A 555 13.49 -90.11 -6.16
CA GLY A 555 14.37 -89.37 -7.09
C GLY A 555 15.34 -88.43 -6.35
N SER A 556 15.12 -87.11 -6.44
CA SER A 556 15.82 -86.12 -5.62
C SER A 556 14.99 -85.56 -4.47
N THR A 557 13.79 -86.08 -4.19
CA THR A 557 12.93 -85.59 -3.09
C THR A 557 12.82 -86.62 -1.98
N VAL A 558 12.69 -86.18 -0.73
CA VAL A 558 12.26 -87.03 0.40
C VAL A 558 10.91 -86.54 0.94
N VAL A 559 10.08 -87.46 1.42
CA VAL A 559 8.79 -87.19 2.06
C VAL A 559 8.88 -87.56 3.53
N LEU A 560 8.52 -86.64 4.43
CA LEU A 560 8.57 -86.80 5.89
C LEU A 560 7.16 -86.68 6.47
N THR A 561 6.73 -87.62 7.32
CA THR A 561 5.35 -87.64 7.87
C THR A 561 5.34 -87.92 9.37
N SER A 562 4.52 -87.21 10.14
CA SER A 562 4.37 -87.37 11.59
C SER A 562 2.92 -87.56 12.04
N THR A 563 2.73 -88.25 13.17
CA THR A 563 1.45 -88.41 13.86
C THR A 563 1.61 -88.10 15.35
N LEU A 564 0.66 -87.36 15.93
CA LEU A 564 0.66 -86.87 17.32
C LEU A 564 -0.43 -87.49 18.20
N GLU A 565 -0.19 -87.51 19.50
CA GLU A 565 -1.03 -88.07 20.57
C GLU A 565 -1.11 -87.10 21.77
N GLY A 566 -2.31 -86.89 22.35
CA GLY A 566 -2.55 -86.00 23.49
C GLY A 566 -4.04 -85.75 23.76
N THR A 567 -4.37 -85.01 24.83
CA THR A 567 -5.74 -84.58 25.14
C THR A 567 -6.26 -83.49 24.19
N GLY A 568 -7.56 -83.18 24.25
CA GLY A 568 -8.18 -82.16 23.40
C GLY A 568 -7.55 -80.76 23.54
N GLU A 569 -7.21 -80.34 24.75
CA GLU A 569 -6.55 -79.04 25.00
C GLU A 569 -5.07 -79.06 24.56
N GLU A 570 -4.34 -80.15 24.81
CA GLU A 570 -2.95 -80.29 24.38
C GLU A 570 -2.84 -80.31 22.84
N LEU A 571 -3.70 -81.04 22.14
CA LEU A 571 -3.73 -81.06 20.67
C LEU A 571 -4.23 -79.73 20.07
N ALA A 572 -5.12 -79.02 20.76
CA ALA A 572 -5.50 -77.65 20.39
C ALA A 572 -4.36 -76.63 20.62
N SER A 573 -3.42 -76.92 21.52
CA SER A 573 -2.27 -76.05 21.78
C SER A 573 -1.22 -76.07 20.66
N VAL A 574 -1.23 -77.05 19.73
CA VAL A 574 -0.23 -77.19 18.66
C VAL A 574 -0.44 -76.14 17.56
N ALA A 575 0.52 -75.21 17.43
CA ALA A 575 0.54 -74.21 16.37
C ALA A 575 1.20 -74.75 15.08
N LYS A 576 2.35 -75.44 15.18
CA LYS A 576 3.07 -76.01 14.03
C LYS A 576 3.90 -77.24 14.40
N VAL A 577 4.23 -78.04 13.38
CA VAL A 577 5.20 -79.15 13.43
C VAL A 577 6.30 -78.89 12.40
N GLU A 578 7.56 -79.16 12.75
CA GLU A 578 8.73 -78.83 11.92
C GLU A 578 9.81 -79.93 11.92
N TYR A 579 10.48 -80.09 10.77
CA TYR A 579 11.52 -81.08 10.50
C TYR A 579 12.88 -80.42 10.24
N PRO A 580 13.79 -80.32 11.22
CA PRO A 580 15.20 -80.02 10.95
C PRO A 580 15.89 -81.25 10.36
N THR A 581 16.47 -81.09 9.17
CA THR A 581 17.06 -82.14 8.34
C THR A 581 18.47 -81.76 7.90
N TRP A 582 19.44 -82.68 8.03
CA TRP A 582 20.88 -82.46 7.77
C TRP A 582 21.58 -83.70 7.18
N SER A 583 22.73 -83.53 6.52
CA SER A 583 23.61 -84.66 6.15
C SER A 583 24.38 -85.15 7.38
N VAL A 584 24.58 -86.47 7.52
CA VAL A 584 25.36 -87.08 8.61
C VAL A 584 26.79 -86.52 8.66
N GLU A 585 27.39 -86.21 7.52
CA GLU A 585 28.73 -85.61 7.45
C GLU A 585 28.78 -84.13 7.87
N ASN A 586 27.63 -83.45 7.97
CA ASN A 586 27.54 -82.04 8.34
C ASN A 586 26.37 -81.78 9.30
N THR A 587 26.52 -82.27 10.52
CA THR A 587 25.52 -82.17 11.61
C THR A 587 25.20 -80.75 12.07
N GLY A 588 26.03 -79.77 11.71
CA GLY A 588 25.82 -78.35 12.01
C GLY A 588 24.79 -77.66 11.10
N ASN A 589 24.62 -78.12 9.85
CA ASN A 589 23.78 -77.43 8.87
C ASN A 589 22.37 -78.07 8.80
N LYS A 590 21.48 -77.61 9.69
CA LYS A 590 20.11 -78.13 9.83
C LYS A 590 19.10 -77.22 9.15
N ASN A 591 18.63 -77.61 7.96
CA ASN A 591 17.54 -76.93 7.27
C ASN A 591 16.19 -77.36 7.87
N TRP A 592 15.36 -76.42 8.31
CA TRP A 592 14.06 -76.68 8.94
C TRP A 592 12.92 -76.59 7.94
N HIS A 593 12.12 -77.66 7.83
CA HIS A 593 10.97 -77.74 6.94
C HIS A 593 9.66 -77.72 7.72
N LEU A 594 8.79 -76.77 7.43
CA LEU A 594 7.46 -76.65 8.04
C LEU A 594 6.53 -77.75 7.51
N ALA A 595 5.86 -78.46 8.41
CA ALA A 595 4.94 -79.54 8.06
C ALA A 595 3.53 -79.01 7.80
N THR A 596 2.95 -79.39 6.67
CA THR A 596 1.53 -79.18 6.36
C THR A 596 0.68 -80.06 7.27
N LYS A 597 -0.26 -79.46 8.00
CA LYS A 597 -1.23 -80.16 8.83
C LYS A 597 -2.28 -80.85 7.95
N LEU A 598 -2.33 -82.19 7.98
CA LEU A 598 -3.26 -82.97 7.17
C LEU A 598 -4.58 -83.23 7.90
N ASN A 599 -4.55 -83.38 9.23
CA ASN A 599 -5.72 -83.50 10.10
C ASN A 599 -5.38 -83.04 11.53
N LYS A 600 -6.17 -83.40 12.55
CA LYS A 600 -5.90 -83.01 13.94
C LYS A 600 -4.58 -83.57 14.50
N THR A 601 -4.15 -84.75 14.08
CA THR A 601 -2.98 -85.47 14.59
C THR A 601 -1.85 -85.67 13.56
N THR A 602 -2.13 -85.70 12.26
CA THR A 602 -1.13 -85.98 11.20
C THR A 602 -0.60 -84.72 10.50
N TYR A 603 0.71 -84.68 10.25
CA TYR A 603 1.44 -83.61 9.57
C TYR A 603 2.44 -84.20 8.55
N GLN A 604 2.79 -83.49 7.47
CA GLN A 604 3.70 -83.98 6.42
C GLN A 604 4.49 -82.84 5.73
N ALA A 605 5.71 -83.14 5.25
CA ALA A 605 6.52 -82.27 4.40
C ALA A 605 7.15 -83.04 3.22
N ARG A 606 7.55 -82.32 2.16
CA ARG A 606 8.37 -82.81 1.04
C ARG A 606 9.61 -81.92 0.89
N VAL A 607 10.78 -82.50 0.67
CA VAL A 607 12.08 -81.82 0.74
C VAL A 607 12.96 -82.21 -0.46
N ASP A 608 13.44 -81.26 -1.26
CA ASP A 608 14.35 -81.52 -2.38
C ASP A 608 15.81 -81.55 -1.94
N LEU A 609 16.45 -82.70 -2.14
CA LEU A 609 17.82 -83.02 -1.77
C LEU A 609 18.85 -82.31 -2.66
N LYS A 610 18.48 -81.84 -3.87
CA LYS A 610 19.38 -81.01 -4.70
C LYS A 610 19.82 -79.73 -3.98
N SER A 611 18.94 -79.17 -3.14
CA SER A 611 19.24 -77.96 -2.35
C SER A 611 20.43 -78.14 -1.38
N TYR A 612 20.72 -79.37 -0.96
CA TYR A 612 21.79 -79.70 -0.02
C TYR A 612 23.17 -79.90 -0.65
N LYS A 613 23.27 -79.96 -2.00
CA LYS A 613 24.52 -80.01 -2.78
C LYS A 613 25.50 -81.15 -2.41
N HIS A 614 25.03 -82.21 -1.77
CA HIS A 614 25.85 -83.29 -1.23
C HIS A 614 25.15 -84.64 -1.43
N TYR A 615 25.93 -85.70 -1.59
CA TYR A 615 25.46 -87.06 -1.88
C TYR A 615 25.98 -87.97 -0.76
N GLY A 616 25.09 -88.52 0.06
CA GLY A 616 25.44 -89.24 1.28
C GLY A 616 24.22 -89.58 2.14
N GLU A 617 24.45 -89.91 3.42
CA GLU A 617 23.43 -90.16 4.44
C GLU A 617 22.88 -88.86 5.07
N TYR A 618 21.62 -88.89 5.47
CA TYR A 618 20.88 -87.76 6.05
C TYR A 618 20.10 -88.18 7.29
N MET A 619 19.96 -87.27 8.26
CA MET A 619 19.10 -87.41 9.44
C MET A 619 18.09 -86.28 9.53
N THR A 620 16.96 -86.53 10.20
CA THR A 620 15.97 -85.50 10.53
C THR A 620 15.34 -85.75 11.90
N HIS A 621 15.03 -84.68 12.62
CA HIS A 621 14.21 -84.72 13.85
C HIS A 621 12.78 -84.21 13.56
N SER A 622 11.93 -84.17 14.59
CA SER A 622 10.58 -83.57 14.52
C SER A 622 10.25 -82.81 15.81
N TYR A 623 9.72 -81.61 15.66
CA TYR A 623 9.41 -80.69 16.76
C TYR A 623 7.97 -80.18 16.67
N ILE A 624 7.37 -79.87 17.82
CA ILE A 624 6.11 -79.14 18.00
C ILE A 624 6.44 -77.74 18.50
N THR A 625 5.80 -76.71 17.95
CA THR A 625 5.64 -75.41 18.63
C THR A 625 4.18 -75.19 19.02
N THR A 626 3.93 -74.74 20.24
CA THR A 626 2.58 -74.41 20.71
C THR A 626 2.17 -72.96 20.43
N ILE A 627 0.88 -72.66 20.60
CA ILE A 627 0.31 -71.30 20.52
C ILE A 627 0.86 -70.33 21.57
N ASP A 628 1.47 -70.84 22.65
CA ASP A 628 2.25 -70.06 23.64
C ASP A 628 3.77 -70.11 23.38
N ASN A 629 4.17 -70.43 22.14
CA ASN A 629 5.55 -70.46 21.62
C ASN A 629 6.53 -71.40 22.35
N ARG A 630 6.03 -72.42 23.05
CA ARG A 630 6.88 -73.47 23.64
C ARG A 630 7.27 -74.48 22.55
N LEU A 631 8.57 -74.75 22.43
CA LEU A 631 9.14 -75.69 21.47
C LEU A 631 9.49 -77.02 22.18
N GLY A 632 9.07 -78.15 21.63
CA GLY A 632 9.39 -79.49 22.13
C GLY A 632 9.75 -80.47 21.02
N ASN A 633 10.76 -81.32 21.23
CA ASN A 633 11.10 -82.42 20.32
C ASN A 633 10.23 -83.66 20.61
N PHE A 634 9.92 -84.47 19.60
CA PHE A 634 9.17 -85.72 19.80
C PHE A 634 9.61 -86.94 18.97
N ALA A 635 10.40 -86.79 17.88
CA ALA A 635 10.81 -87.93 17.02
C ALA A 635 12.07 -87.66 16.16
N ALA A 636 12.62 -88.71 15.51
CA ALA A 636 13.77 -88.69 14.59
C ALA A 636 13.82 -89.87 13.57
N THR A 637 14.50 -89.73 12.41
CA THR A 637 14.70 -90.77 11.35
C THR A 637 15.81 -90.40 10.31
N SER A 638 16.16 -91.25 9.30
CA SER A 638 17.32 -91.09 8.36
C SER A 638 17.18 -91.75 6.95
N TYR A 639 18.03 -91.40 5.93
CA TYR A 639 18.00 -91.87 4.51
C TYR A 639 19.22 -91.41 3.60
N THR A 640 19.36 -91.87 2.33
CA THR A 640 20.58 -91.71 1.44
C THR A 640 20.40 -91.10 0.00
N TYR A 641 21.49 -90.65 -0.70
CA TYR A 641 21.52 -90.04 -2.08
C TYR A 641 22.87 -90.24 -2.89
N LYS A 642 22.95 -90.11 -4.26
CA LYS A 642 24.11 -90.54 -5.16
C LYS A 642 24.41 -89.68 -6.46
N GLN A 643 25.61 -89.76 -7.10
CA GLN A 643 26.16 -88.86 -8.18
C GLN A 643 26.68 -89.51 -9.54
N PRO A 644 26.75 -88.80 -10.71
CA PRO A 644 27.22 -89.27 -12.06
C PRO A 644 28.59 -88.70 -12.62
N ALA A 645 28.97 -89.00 -13.89
CA ALA A 645 30.31 -88.79 -14.53
C ALA A 645 30.44 -87.66 -15.63
N LEU A 646 31.54 -87.58 -16.42
CA LEU A 646 31.92 -86.46 -17.36
C LEU A 646 32.44 -86.88 -18.79
N PRO A 647 32.32 -86.03 -19.85
CA PRO A 647 32.85 -86.26 -21.22
C PRO A 647 34.25 -85.66 -21.56
N LYS A 648 34.72 -85.83 -22.81
CA LYS A 648 36.00 -85.33 -23.39
C LYS A 648 35.79 -84.59 -24.73
N GLY A 649 36.82 -83.95 -25.33
CA GLY A 649 36.70 -83.28 -26.65
C GLY A 649 37.96 -82.61 -27.24
N LYS A 650 37.80 -81.90 -28.38
CA LYS A 650 38.83 -81.14 -29.15
C LYS A 650 38.28 -79.83 -29.75
N THR A 651 39.13 -78.90 -30.23
CA THR A 651 38.75 -77.60 -30.82
C THR A 651 39.62 -77.15 -32.01
N THR A 652 39.06 -76.35 -32.94
CA THR A 652 39.74 -75.67 -34.05
C THR A 652 39.30 -74.19 -34.20
N ALA A 653 40.05 -73.39 -34.97
CA ALA A 653 39.82 -71.95 -35.20
C ALA A 653 40.07 -71.52 -36.67
N LYS A 654 39.29 -70.56 -37.20
CA LYS A 654 39.45 -69.97 -38.55
C LYS A 654 39.17 -68.46 -38.53
N VAL A 655 40.07 -67.63 -39.08
CA VAL A 655 39.91 -66.16 -39.13
C VAL A 655 39.30 -65.71 -40.47
N GLU A 656 38.34 -64.77 -40.41
CA GLU A 656 37.54 -64.24 -41.51
C GLU A 656 37.36 -62.71 -41.31
N GLY A 657 38.26 -61.92 -41.88
CA GLY A 657 38.29 -60.46 -41.68
C GLY A 657 38.60 -60.09 -40.23
N SER A 658 37.66 -59.45 -39.53
CA SER A 658 37.76 -59.23 -38.07
C SER A 658 37.09 -60.32 -37.22
N THR A 659 36.43 -61.31 -37.81
CA THR A 659 35.79 -62.40 -37.05
C THR A 659 36.70 -63.64 -36.99
N VAL A 660 36.69 -64.37 -35.89
CA VAL A 660 37.19 -65.75 -35.82
C VAL A 660 36.04 -66.71 -35.52
N VAL A 661 36.05 -67.87 -36.16
CA VAL A 661 35.11 -68.98 -35.96
C VAL A 661 35.81 -70.07 -35.16
N LEU A 662 35.22 -70.46 -34.03
CA LEU A 662 35.71 -71.51 -33.14
C LEU A 662 34.76 -72.72 -33.20
N THR A 663 35.30 -73.94 -33.31
CA THR A 663 34.51 -75.18 -33.41
C THR A 663 35.07 -76.25 -32.47
N SER A 664 34.20 -76.89 -31.68
CA SER A 664 34.55 -78.02 -30.80
C SER A 664 33.74 -79.26 -31.10
N THR A 665 34.34 -80.42 -30.83
CA THR A 665 33.70 -81.74 -30.91
C THR A 665 33.94 -82.51 -29.60
N LEU A 666 32.90 -83.17 -29.08
CA LEU A 666 32.88 -83.89 -27.80
C LEU A 666 32.61 -85.41 -27.98
N GLU A 667 33.08 -86.20 -27.00
CA GLU A 667 32.98 -87.66 -26.95
C GLU A 667 32.58 -88.12 -25.51
N GLY A 668 31.64 -89.06 -25.38
CA GLY A 668 31.11 -89.53 -24.09
C GLY A 668 30.02 -90.60 -24.20
N SER A 669 29.44 -91.02 -23.07
CA SER A 669 28.24 -91.87 -23.03
C SER A 669 26.99 -91.00 -23.18
N GLU A 670 25.83 -91.60 -23.49
CA GLU A 670 24.59 -90.83 -23.68
C GLU A 670 24.21 -90.01 -22.44
N GLU A 671 24.29 -90.59 -21.24
CA GLU A 671 24.07 -89.86 -19.98
C GLU A 671 25.08 -88.72 -19.76
N SER A 672 26.37 -88.91 -20.08
CA SER A 672 27.37 -87.86 -19.88
C SER A 672 27.30 -86.77 -20.95
N LEU A 673 26.94 -87.09 -22.20
CA LEU A 673 26.69 -86.11 -23.27
C LEU A 673 25.38 -85.33 -23.03
N ALA A 674 24.34 -86.00 -22.52
CA ALA A 674 23.11 -85.34 -22.04
C ALA A 674 23.37 -84.42 -20.85
N SER A 675 24.38 -84.72 -20.02
CA SER A 675 24.78 -83.84 -18.92
C SER A 675 25.42 -82.52 -19.37
N VAL A 676 25.87 -82.35 -20.63
CA VAL A 676 26.54 -81.12 -21.08
C VAL A 676 25.55 -79.97 -21.28
N ALA A 677 25.51 -79.05 -20.32
CA ALA A 677 24.66 -77.86 -20.34
C ALA A 677 25.19 -76.78 -21.30
N LYS A 678 26.51 -76.53 -21.32
CA LYS A 678 27.14 -75.54 -22.22
C LYS A 678 28.60 -75.86 -22.54
N VAL A 679 29.09 -75.28 -23.64
CA VAL A 679 30.52 -75.22 -24.02
C VAL A 679 30.90 -73.74 -24.18
N GLU A 680 32.09 -73.35 -23.72
CA GLU A 680 32.53 -71.95 -23.68
C GLU A 680 34.01 -71.77 -24.06
N TYR A 681 34.29 -70.65 -24.73
CA TYR A 681 35.59 -70.28 -25.28
C TYR A 681 36.12 -68.99 -24.63
N PRO A 682 36.92 -69.06 -23.55
CA PRO A 682 37.71 -67.91 -23.11
C PRO A 682 38.82 -67.61 -24.11
N THR A 683 38.70 -66.49 -24.81
CA THR A 683 39.68 -65.98 -25.79
C THR A 683 40.38 -64.72 -25.25
N TRP A 684 41.69 -64.62 -25.44
CA TRP A 684 42.54 -63.49 -25.07
C TRP A 684 43.65 -63.22 -26.10
N SER A 685 44.19 -62.00 -26.13
CA SER A 685 45.42 -61.68 -26.87
C SER A 685 46.65 -62.12 -26.06
N VAL A 686 47.67 -62.68 -26.71
CA VAL A 686 48.84 -63.28 -26.04
C VAL A 686 49.55 -62.27 -25.12
N GLU A 687 49.64 -61.01 -25.54
CA GLU A 687 50.22 -59.91 -24.75
C GLU A 687 49.45 -59.54 -23.47
N ASN A 688 48.20 -60.00 -23.33
CA ASN A 688 47.34 -59.69 -22.19
C ASN A 688 46.59 -60.95 -21.72
N ALA A 689 47.35 -61.97 -21.31
CA ALA A 689 46.84 -63.27 -20.87
C ALA A 689 45.91 -63.22 -19.64
N GLY A 690 45.84 -62.10 -18.93
CA GLY A 690 44.87 -61.85 -17.86
C GLY A 690 43.46 -61.48 -18.36
N ASN A 691 43.33 -60.89 -19.55
CA ASN A 691 42.05 -60.38 -20.06
C ASN A 691 41.36 -61.40 -20.99
N LYS A 692 40.63 -62.35 -20.39
CA LYS A 692 39.94 -63.44 -21.10
C LYS A 692 38.44 -63.14 -21.23
N ASN A 693 37.98 -62.80 -22.43
CA ASN A 693 36.54 -62.71 -22.72
C ASN A 693 36.00 -64.10 -23.07
N TRP A 694 34.92 -64.51 -22.42
CA TRP A 694 34.29 -65.83 -22.58
C TRP A 694 33.16 -65.78 -23.61
N HIS A 695 33.24 -66.63 -24.63
CA HIS A 695 32.21 -66.73 -25.67
C HIS A 695 31.45 -68.05 -25.54
N LEU A 696 30.13 -67.96 -25.38
CA LEU A 696 29.25 -69.13 -25.31
C LEU A 696 29.10 -69.79 -26.68
N ALA A 697 29.24 -71.11 -26.74
CA ALA A 697 29.10 -71.87 -27.98
C ALA A 697 27.63 -72.25 -28.24
N THR A 698 27.16 -72.00 -29.45
CA THR A 698 25.93 -72.57 -29.99
C THR A 698 26.12 -74.07 -30.20
N LYS A 699 25.18 -74.89 -29.70
CA LYS A 699 25.15 -76.34 -29.92
C LYS A 699 24.68 -76.61 -31.35
N VAL A 700 25.52 -77.27 -32.16
CA VAL A 700 25.20 -77.62 -33.56
C VAL A 700 24.54 -79.00 -33.64
N ASN A 701 24.98 -79.94 -32.81
CA ASN A 701 24.35 -81.26 -32.60
C ASN A 701 24.77 -81.78 -31.21
N GLN A 702 24.53 -83.06 -30.87
CA GLN A 702 24.91 -83.59 -29.55
C GLN A 702 26.43 -83.53 -29.25
N THR A 703 27.30 -83.64 -30.25
CA THR A 703 28.76 -83.66 -30.10
C THR A 703 29.45 -82.36 -30.53
N THR A 704 28.87 -81.58 -31.46
CA THR A 704 29.51 -80.39 -32.06
C THR A 704 28.96 -79.06 -31.53
N TYR A 705 29.85 -78.12 -31.25
CA TYR A 705 29.55 -76.78 -30.69
C TYR A 705 30.38 -75.70 -31.40
N GLN A 706 29.82 -74.52 -31.69
CA GLN A 706 30.49 -73.44 -32.44
C GLN A 706 30.27 -72.04 -31.87
N ALA A 707 31.22 -71.12 -32.09
CA ALA A 707 31.07 -69.69 -31.80
C ALA A 707 31.70 -68.83 -32.90
N ARG A 708 31.19 -67.61 -33.10
CA ARG A 708 31.81 -66.55 -33.91
C ARG A 708 32.17 -65.37 -32.98
N VAL A 709 33.40 -64.87 -33.08
CA VAL A 709 33.97 -63.86 -32.17
C VAL A 709 34.54 -62.70 -33.00
N ASP A 710 34.04 -61.48 -32.79
CA ASP A 710 34.59 -60.29 -33.45
C ASP A 710 35.78 -59.72 -32.67
N LEU A 711 36.96 -59.75 -33.29
CA LEU A 711 38.24 -59.33 -32.73
C LEU A 711 38.33 -57.80 -32.55
N LYS A 712 37.45 -57.01 -33.20
CA LYS A 712 37.33 -55.57 -32.90
C LYS A 712 36.98 -55.30 -31.43
N THR A 713 36.25 -56.21 -30.77
CA THR A 713 35.89 -56.07 -29.35
C THR A 713 37.12 -56.00 -28.43
N TYR A 714 38.25 -56.58 -28.84
CA TYR A 714 39.51 -56.59 -28.09
C TYR A 714 40.39 -55.34 -28.33
N LYS A 715 40.05 -54.51 -29.33
CA LYS A 715 40.71 -53.22 -29.65
C LYS A 715 42.25 -53.31 -29.85
N ARG A 716 42.75 -54.48 -30.24
CA ARG A 716 44.18 -54.74 -30.50
C ARG A 716 44.39 -55.70 -31.67
N TYR A 717 45.40 -55.43 -32.46
CA TYR A 717 45.98 -56.36 -33.44
C TYR A 717 47.03 -57.25 -32.74
N GLY A 718 47.41 -58.39 -33.33
CA GLY A 718 48.40 -59.32 -32.77
C GLY A 718 47.95 -60.79 -32.69
N ASN A 719 48.63 -61.57 -31.85
CA ASN A 719 48.35 -63.01 -31.63
C ASN A 719 47.28 -63.23 -30.55
N TYR A 720 46.46 -64.27 -30.73
CA TYR A 720 45.34 -64.64 -29.88
C TYR A 720 45.35 -66.14 -29.52
N MET A 721 44.79 -66.46 -28.36
CA MET A 721 44.63 -67.80 -27.80
C MET A 721 43.21 -68.01 -27.28
N THR A 722 42.70 -69.23 -27.38
CA THR A 722 41.50 -69.68 -26.67
C THR A 722 41.76 -71.02 -25.99
N HIS A 723 41.09 -71.26 -24.86
CA HIS A 723 40.78 -72.61 -24.39
C HIS A 723 39.34 -72.98 -24.77
N SER A 724 38.94 -74.20 -24.43
CA SER A 724 37.55 -74.67 -24.50
C SER A 724 37.18 -75.44 -23.23
N TYR A 725 36.03 -75.08 -22.67
CA TYR A 725 35.47 -75.66 -21.45
C TYR A 725 34.08 -76.21 -21.72
N LEU A 726 33.70 -77.27 -20.99
CA LEU A 726 32.31 -77.73 -20.86
C LEU A 726 31.82 -77.53 -19.42
N THR A 727 30.55 -77.20 -19.25
CA THR A 727 29.86 -77.21 -17.95
C THR A 727 28.71 -78.19 -18.00
N THR A 728 28.55 -79.02 -16.97
CA THR A 728 27.44 -79.95 -16.86
C THR A 728 26.20 -79.36 -16.18
N THR A 729 25.07 -80.04 -16.27
CA THR A 729 23.80 -79.72 -15.59
C THR A 729 23.90 -79.73 -14.06
N ASP A 730 24.86 -80.45 -13.48
CA ASP A 730 25.23 -80.39 -12.06
C ASP A 730 26.36 -79.37 -11.76
N ASN A 731 26.61 -78.44 -12.69
CA ASN A 731 27.56 -77.31 -12.60
C ASN A 731 29.05 -77.70 -12.45
N ARG A 732 29.46 -78.91 -12.84
CA ARG A 732 30.89 -79.27 -12.93
C ARG A 732 31.49 -78.66 -14.19
N LEU A 733 32.56 -77.89 -14.02
CA LEU A 733 33.31 -77.24 -15.11
C LEU A 733 34.57 -78.05 -15.42
N ALA A 734 34.84 -78.35 -16.69
CA ALA A 734 36.04 -79.04 -17.14
C ALA A 734 36.61 -78.41 -18.42
N SER A 735 37.93 -78.21 -18.49
CA SER A 735 38.64 -77.85 -19.72
C SER A 735 38.93 -79.08 -20.57
N PHE A 736 38.94 -78.94 -21.90
CA PHE A 736 39.24 -80.05 -22.81
C PHE A 736 40.14 -79.71 -24.01
N ALA A 737 40.28 -78.43 -24.40
CA ALA A 737 41.11 -78.06 -25.57
C ALA A 737 41.69 -76.63 -25.51
N THR A 738 42.62 -76.35 -26.43
CA THR A 738 43.38 -75.09 -26.57
C THR A 738 43.70 -74.83 -28.05
N THR A 739 43.59 -73.59 -28.56
CA THR A 739 43.83 -73.23 -29.98
C THR A 739 44.21 -71.75 -30.15
N GLY A 740 45.07 -71.39 -31.10
CA GLY A 740 45.55 -70.00 -31.31
C GLY A 740 45.55 -69.52 -32.78
N TYR A 741 45.60 -68.20 -32.99
CA TYR A 741 45.45 -67.52 -34.28
C TYR A 741 45.94 -66.05 -34.24
N MET A 742 45.87 -65.29 -35.35
CA MET A 742 46.45 -63.94 -35.51
C MET A 742 45.50 -62.95 -36.21
N TYR A 743 45.60 -61.65 -35.86
CA TYR A 743 44.87 -60.52 -36.43
C TYR A 743 45.83 -59.37 -36.78
N LYS A 744 45.69 -58.71 -37.95
CA LYS A 744 46.70 -57.78 -38.54
C LYS A 744 46.20 -56.33 -38.66
N GLU A 745 47.12 -55.37 -38.56
CA GLU A 745 46.85 -53.92 -38.55
C GLU A 745 46.98 -53.24 -39.94
N PRO A 746 46.10 -52.28 -40.31
CA PRO A 746 46.22 -51.46 -41.54
C PRO A 746 47.15 -50.24 -41.44
N THR A 747 47.58 -49.69 -42.58
CA THR A 747 48.32 -48.42 -42.70
C THR A 747 47.40 -47.19 -42.82
N LEU A 748 47.97 -45.97 -42.82
CA LEU A 748 47.23 -44.70 -42.76
C LEU A 748 47.77 -43.67 -43.79
N PRO A 749 46.90 -42.89 -44.46
CA PRO A 749 47.31 -41.85 -45.40
C PRO A 749 47.92 -40.61 -44.71
N LYS A 750 48.69 -39.84 -45.47
CA LYS A 750 49.36 -38.59 -45.04
C LYS A 750 48.64 -37.37 -45.62
N GLY A 751 48.99 -36.15 -45.19
CA GLY A 751 48.40 -34.94 -45.78
C GLY A 751 48.97 -33.62 -45.28
N THR A 752 48.45 -32.53 -45.83
CA THR A 752 48.78 -31.14 -45.46
C THR A 752 47.50 -30.35 -45.16
N THR A 753 47.62 -29.13 -44.64
CA THR A 753 46.48 -28.23 -44.41
C THR A 753 46.88 -26.76 -44.59
N THR A 754 45.94 -25.92 -45.02
CA THR A 754 46.09 -24.47 -45.16
C THR A 754 44.93 -23.73 -44.50
N ALA A 755 45.16 -22.48 -44.09
CA ALA A 755 44.17 -21.60 -43.47
C ALA A 755 44.13 -20.23 -44.16
N LYS A 756 42.93 -19.72 -44.48
CA LYS A 756 42.70 -18.39 -45.07
C LYS A 756 41.66 -17.63 -44.26
N VAL A 757 41.99 -16.42 -43.80
CA VAL A 757 41.05 -15.55 -43.05
C VAL A 757 40.28 -14.66 -44.02
N GLU A 758 38.96 -14.58 -43.84
CA GLU A 758 37.99 -13.85 -44.64
C GLU A 758 37.03 -13.09 -43.70
N GLY A 759 37.39 -11.85 -43.32
CA GLY A 759 36.65 -11.08 -42.31
C GLY A 759 36.68 -11.78 -40.94
N SER A 760 35.51 -12.12 -40.39
CA SER A 760 35.41 -12.92 -39.16
C SER A 760 35.42 -14.43 -39.37
N THR A 761 35.53 -14.94 -40.61
CA THR A 761 35.60 -16.38 -40.89
C THR A 761 37.03 -16.81 -41.19
N VAL A 762 37.44 -18.02 -40.78
CA VAL A 762 38.59 -18.72 -41.37
C VAL A 762 38.11 -19.91 -42.19
N VAL A 763 38.72 -20.11 -43.36
CA VAL A 763 38.55 -21.30 -44.21
C VAL A 763 39.75 -22.20 -43.99
N LEU A 764 39.50 -23.43 -43.55
CA LEU A 764 40.49 -24.48 -43.39
C LEU A 764 40.33 -25.48 -44.54
N THR A 765 41.44 -25.90 -45.14
CA THR A 765 41.46 -26.87 -46.25
C THR A 765 42.55 -27.90 -46.03
N SER A 766 42.23 -29.20 -46.06
CA SER A 766 43.19 -30.30 -46.01
C SER A 766 43.25 -31.06 -47.32
N SER A 767 44.46 -31.54 -47.66
CA SER A 767 44.72 -32.41 -48.81
C SER A 767 45.45 -33.67 -48.35
N LEU A 768 44.90 -34.84 -48.69
CA LEU A 768 45.41 -36.16 -48.30
C LEU A 768 46.06 -36.92 -49.47
N VAL A 769 47.01 -37.79 -49.16
CA VAL A 769 47.75 -38.66 -50.09
C VAL A 769 47.93 -40.04 -49.46
N GLY A 770 47.59 -41.09 -50.21
CA GLY A 770 47.71 -42.51 -49.84
C GLY A 770 47.26 -43.41 -50.99
N THR A 771 47.22 -44.72 -50.78
CA THR A 771 46.58 -45.65 -51.72
C THR A 771 45.05 -45.46 -51.75
N GLU A 772 44.37 -46.05 -52.74
CA GLU A 772 42.89 -46.00 -52.81
C GLU A 772 42.24 -46.64 -51.57
N GLU A 773 42.80 -47.73 -51.05
CA GLU A 773 42.35 -48.38 -49.80
C GLU A 773 42.61 -47.50 -48.57
N GLU A 774 43.77 -46.85 -48.48
CA GLU A 774 44.09 -45.90 -47.40
C GLU A 774 43.18 -44.66 -47.43
N LEU A 775 42.87 -44.13 -48.61
CA LEU A 775 41.95 -42.99 -48.76
C LEU A 775 40.48 -43.37 -48.54
N ALA A 776 40.08 -44.60 -48.91
CA ALA A 776 38.78 -45.17 -48.60
C ALA A 776 38.61 -45.45 -47.09
N SER A 777 39.71 -45.68 -46.36
CA SER A 777 39.67 -45.86 -44.91
C SER A 777 39.25 -44.60 -44.13
N VAL A 778 39.35 -43.40 -44.72
CA VAL A 778 39.09 -42.12 -44.03
C VAL A 778 37.59 -41.85 -43.91
N ALA A 779 37.07 -41.98 -42.69
CA ALA A 779 35.66 -41.73 -42.36
C ALA A 779 35.34 -40.24 -42.16
N LYS A 780 36.25 -39.48 -41.51
CA LYS A 780 36.12 -38.02 -41.32
C LYS A 780 37.47 -37.32 -41.14
N VAL A 781 37.49 -36.02 -41.39
CA VAL A 781 38.59 -35.09 -41.07
C VAL A 781 38.06 -33.99 -40.13
N GLU A 782 38.85 -33.61 -39.13
CA GLU A 782 38.43 -32.67 -38.07
C GLU A 782 39.54 -31.68 -37.69
N TYR A 783 39.12 -30.45 -37.35
CA TYR A 783 39.97 -29.29 -37.07
C TYR A 783 39.80 -28.77 -35.63
N PRO A 784 40.48 -29.36 -34.62
CA PRO A 784 40.61 -28.72 -33.31
C PRO A 784 41.38 -27.41 -33.45
N THR A 785 40.69 -26.32 -33.14
CA THR A 785 41.14 -24.95 -33.35
C THR A 785 41.08 -24.16 -32.05
N TRP A 786 42.17 -23.51 -31.67
CA TRP A 786 42.33 -22.76 -30.42
C TRP A 786 43.13 -21.47 -30.61
N SER A 787 42.94 -20.50 -29.70
CA SER A 787 43.84 -19.33 -29.62
C SER A 787 45.13 -19.74 -28.90
N VAL A 788 46.29 -19.30 -29.40
CA VAL A 788 47.60 -19.66 -28.82
C VAL A 788 47.70 -19.28 -27.33
N ALA A 789 47.05 -18.18 -26.93
CA ALA A 789 46.95 -17.72 -25.55
C ALA A 789 46.01 -18.56 -24.65
N ASN A 790 45.37 -19.62 -25.16
CA ASN A 790 44.59 -20.59 -24.38
C ASN A 790 44.60 -21.97 -25.07
N ALA A 791 45.78 -22.61 -25.10
CA ALA A 791 45.97 -23.90 -25.76
C ALA A 791 45.17 -25.09 -25.15
N GLY A 792 44.56 -24.92 -23.98
CA GLY A 792 43.67 -25.89 -23.36
C GLY A 792 42.25 -25.90 -23.96
N ASN A 793 41.77 -24.78 -24.51
CA ASN A 793 40.41 -24.67 -25.02
C ASN A 793 40.35 -24.86 -26.55
N LYS A 794 40.12 -26.11 -26.98
CA LYS A 794 40.11 -26.54 -28.38
C LYS A 794 38.68 -26.85 -28.84
N ASN A 795 38.11 -25.99 -29.68
CA ASN A 795 36.85 -26.26 -30.35
C ASN A 795 37.12 -27.07 -31.63
N TRP A 796 36.43 -28.20 -31.80
CA TRP A 796 36.60 -29.11 -32.93
C TRP A 796 35.57 -28.80 -34.03
N HIS A 797 36.03 -28.63 -35.27
CA HIS A 797 35.17 -28.41 -36.43
C HIS A 797 35.27 -29.60 -37.39
N LEU A 798 34.12 -30.19 -37.74
CA LEU A 798 34.04 -31.28 -38.72
C LEU A 798 34.25 -30.74 -40.13
N ALA A 799 35.07 -31.40 -40.93
CA ALA A 799 35.33 -31.02 -42.32
C ALA A 799 34.32 -31.66 -43.28
N THR A 800 33.78 -30.86 -44.19
CA THR A 800 33.03 -31.34 -45.36
C THR A 800 34.01 -31.97 -46.35
N LYS A 801 33.72 -33.18 -46.82
CA LYS A 801 34.49 -33.85 -47.88
C LYS A 801 34.16 -33.20 -49.23
N VAL A 802 35.17 -32.63 -49.89
CA VAL A 802 35.03 -31.97 -51.21
C VAL A 802 35.25 -32.97 -52.35
N ASN A 803 36.20 -33.88 -52.17
CA ASN A 803 36.45 -35.04 -53.04
C ASN A 803 37.19 -36.13 -52.21
N GLN A 804 37.75 -37.18 -52.83
CA GLN A 804 38.46 -38.23 -52.08
C GLN A 804 39.68 -37.72 -51.30
N THR A 805 40.42 -36.74 -51.83
CA THR A 805 41.66 -36.22 -51.24
C THR A 805 41.47 -34.91 -50.47
N THR A 806 40.43 -34.13 -50.76
CA THR A 806 40.25 -32.74 -50.26
C THR A 806 39.09 -32.61 -49.29
N TYR A 807 39.32 -31.96 -48.16
CA TYR A 807 38.35 -31.69 -47.10
C TYR A 807 38.41 -30.20 -46.69
N GLN A 808 37.28 -29.59 -46.30
CA GLN A 808 37.20 -28.18 -45.95
C GLN A 808 36.26 -27.86 -44.78
N ALA A 809 36.55 -26.80 -44.02
CA ALA A 809 35.64 -26.22 -43.04
C ALA A 809 35.67 -24.69 -43.07
N ARG A 810 34.54 -24.03 -42.77
CA ARG A 810 34.43 -22.59 -42.51
C ARG A 810 34.10 -22.36 -41.04
N VAL A 811 34.88 -21.54 -40.35
CA VAL A 811 34.80 -21.35 -38.89
C VAL A 811 34.65 -19.86 -38.57
N ASP A 812 33.56 -19.46 -37.90
CA ASP A 812 33.39 -18.07 -37.45
C ASP A 812 34.16 -17.80 -36.15
N LEU A 813 35.12 -16.88 -36.24
CA LEU A 813 36.05 -16.49 -35.20
C LEU A 813 35.38 -15.67 -34.09
N LYS A 814 34.20 -15.06 -34.36
CA LYS A 814 33.40 -14.39 -33.32
C LYS A 814 33.05 -15.32 -32.16
N THR A 815 32.84 -16.61 -32.43
CA THR A 815 32.54 -17.63 -31.40
C THR A 815 33.61 -17.72 -30.31
N TYR A 816 34.87 -17.39 -30.63
CA TYR A 816 36.01 -17.45 -29.71
C TYR A 816 36.19 -16.19 -28.84
N LYS A 817 35.47 -15.10 -29.12
CA LYS A 817 35.44 -13.84 -28.33
C LYS A 817 36.83 -13.22 -28.04
N ARG A 818 37.85 -13.50 -28.83
CA ARG A 818 39.23 -13.00 -28.67
C ARG A 818 39.90 -12.75 -30.02
N TYR A 819 40.85 -11.84 -30.03
CA TYR A 819 41.75 -11.56 -31.16
C TYR A 819 43.15 -12.11 -30.86
N GLY A 820 43.98 -12.30 -31.89
CA GLY A 820 45.36 -12.75 -31.78
C GLY A 820 45.70 -13.96 -32.66
N ASN A 821 46.76 -14.68 -32.29
CA ASN A 821 47.21 -15.88 -33.02
C ASN A 821 46.37 -17.10 -32.64
N TYR A 822 46.02 -17.89 -33.65
CA TYR A 822 45.30 -19.15 -33.56
C TYR A 822 46.13 -20.28 -34.15
N MET A 823 45.93 -21.48 -33.61
CA MET A 823 46.43 -22.73 -34.17
C MET A 823 45.27 -23.66 -34.46
N THR A 824 45.38 -24.38 -35.56
CA THR A 824 44.58 -25.57 -35.84
C THR A 824 45.50 -26.75 -36.08
N HIS A 825 45.10 -27.92 -35.58
CA HIS A 825 45.64 -29.19 -36.04
C HIS A 825 44.62 -29.86 -36.97
N SER A 826 45.04 -30.87 -37.71
CA SER A 826 44.18 -31.61 -38.62
C SER A 826 44.31 -33.09 -38.33
N TYR A 827 43.19 -33.69 -37.95
CA TYR A 827 43.08 -35.10 -37.61
C TYR A 827 42.20 -35.80 -38.63
N LEU A 828 42.56 -37.03 -38.99
CA LEU A 828 41.66 -37.96 -39.67
C LEU A 828 41.20 -39.02 -38.67
N THR A 829 39.97 -39.48 -38.84
CA THR A 829 39.46 -40.70 -38.19
C THR A 829 39.15 -41.73 -39.26
N THR A 830 39.66 -42.95 -39.09
CA THR A 830 39.37 -44.07 -40.00
C THR A 830 38.02 -44.74 -39.71
N THR A 831 37.58 -45.61 -40.62
CA THR A 831 36.39 -46.46 -40.45
C THR A 831 36.50 -47.50 -39.32
N ASP A 832 37.72 -47.84 -38.85
CA ASP A 832 37.95 -48.59 -37.61
C ASP A 832 38.13 -47.69 -36.36
N ASN A 833 37.79 -46.40 -36.47
CA ASN A 833 37.84 -45.38 -35.41
C ASN A 833 39.24 -45.02 -34.87
N ARG A 834 40.31 -45.21 -35.66
CA ARG A 834 41.65 -44.72 -35.31
C ARG A 834 41.75 -43.23 -35.62
N LEU A 835 42.05 -42.43 -34.60
CA LEU A 835 42.29 -40.99 -34.71
C LEU A 835 43.79 -40.72 -34.91
N ALA A 836 44.17 -40.03 -35.98
CA ALA A 836 45.55 -39.69 -36.29
C ALA A 836 45.70 -38.21 -36.72
N SER A 837 46.65 -37.49 -36.15
CA SER A 837 47.04 -36.14 -36.61
C SER A 837 47.95 -36.24 -37.83
N PHE A 838 47.64 -35.51 -38.90
CA PHE A 838 48.46 -35.48 -40.11
C PHE A 838 49.05 -34.10 -40.46
N ALA A 839 48.44 -33.00 -39.99
CA ALA A 839 48.93 -31.64 -40.25
C ALA A 839 48.64 -30.65 -39.10
N ALA A 840 49.29 -29.49 -39.16
CA ALA A 840 49.06 -28.35 -38.28
C ALA A 840 49.28 -27.03 -39.05
N THR A 841 48.58 -25.97 -38.70
CA THR A 841 48.72 -24.63 -39.30
C THR A 841 48.25 -23.53 -38.35
N GLY A 842 48.96 -22.40 -38.36
CA GLY A 842 48.61 -21.21 -37.59
C GLY A 842 48.13 -20.05 -38.48
N TYR A 843 47.34 -19.15 -37.90
CA TYR A 843 46.86 -17.93 -38.56
C TYR A 843 46.54 -16.85 -37.51
N THR A 844 46.47 -15.58 -37.92
CA THR A 844 46.22 -14.45 -37.00
C THR A 844 44.86 -13.81 -37.28
N TYR A 845 43.99 -13.78 -36.28
CA TYR A 845 42.77 -12.96 -36.30
C TYR A 845 43.08 -11.59 -35.70
N LYS A 846 43.36 -10.60 -36.56
CA LYS A 846 43.74 -9.24 -36.13
C LYS A 846 42.53 -8.49 -35.57
N GLN A 847 42.76 -7.71 -34.53
CA GLN A 847 41.77 -6.78 -34.01
C GLN A 847 41.74 -5.52 -34.89
N PRO A 848 40.57 -5.08 -35.40
CA PRO A 848 40.47 -3.78 -36.07
C PRO A 848 40.90 -2.65 -35.14
N ALA A 849 41.64 -1.68 -35.65
CA ALA A 849 41.87 -0.44 -34.90
C ALA A 849 40.56 0.35 -34.77
N LEU A 850 40.54 1.34 -33.89
CA LEU A 850 39.40 2.23 -33.72
C LEU A 850 39.61 3.47 -34.59
N PRO A 851 38.61 3.91 -35.37
CA PRO A 851 38.73 5.17 -36.09
C PRO A 851 38.92 6.32 -35.10
N LYS A 852 39.76 7.27 -35.48
CA LYS A 852 40.01 8.49 -34.70
C LYS A 852 38.85 9.46 -34.95
N GLY A 853 38.79 10.56 -34.20
CA GLY A 853 37.82 11.60 -34.47
C GLY A 853 37.99 12.84 -33.62
N LYS A 854 37.17 13.84 -33.91
CA LYS A 854 37.07 15.10 -33.15
C LYS A 854 35.60 15.43 -32.96
N THR A 855 35.28 16.16 -31.89
CA THR A 855 33.92 16.61 -31.59
C THR A 855 33.90 18.11 -31.36
N THR A 856 32.99 18.80 -32.05
CA THR A 856 32.69 20.22 -31.85
C THR A 856 31.38 20.38 -31.09
N ALA A 857 31.30 21.46 -30.31
CA ALA A 857 30.10 21.87 -29.60
C ALA A 857 29.72 23.29 -30.04
N LYS A 858 28.46 23.50 -30.43
CA LYS A 858 27.90 24.81 -30.76
C LYS A 858 26.64 25.05 -29.93
N ILE A 859 26.55 26.17 -29.23
CA ILE A 859 25.35 26.55 -28.48
C ILE A 859 24.40 27.33 -29.41
N GLU A 860 23.11 27.00 -29.35
CA GLU A 860 22.00 27.55 -30.11
C GLU A 860 20.82 27.77 -29.13
N GLY A 861 20.82 28.91 -28.44
CA GLY A 861 19.92 29.16 -27.30
C GLY A 861 20.19 28.19 -26.15
N ASP A 862 19.15 27.55 -25.62
CA ASP A 862 19.27 26.50 -24.60
C ASP A 862 19.85 25.18 -25.12
N THR A 863 20.02 25.00 -26.44
CA THR A 863 20.48 23.72 -27.02
C THR A 863 21.97 23.77 -27.34
N VAL A 864 22.74 22.74 -26.95
CA VAL A 864 24.06 22.48 -27.54
C VAL A 864 23.96 21.41 -28.63
N VAL A 865 24.55 21.71 -29.78
CA VAL A 865 24.73 20.78 -30.91
C VAL A 865 26.12 20.17 -30.82
N LEU A 866 26.18 18.87 -30.54
CA LEU A 866 27.42 18.10 -30.47
C LEU A 866 27.61 17.34 -31.79
N THR A 867 28.69 17.62 -32.50
CA THR A 867 28.97 17.00 -33.82
C THR A 867 30.33 16.34 -33.82
N SER A 868 30.38 15.04 -34.08
CA SER A 868 31.61 14.28 -34.26
C SER A 868 31.90 14.02 -35.73
N THR A 869 33.16 14.15 -36.11
CA THR A 869 33.70 13.68 -37.38
C THR A 869 34.75 12.61 -37.09
N LEU A 870 34.63 11.45 -37.75
CA LEU A 870 35.51 10.30 -37.61
C LEU A 870 36.43 10.13 -38.83
N GLU A 871 37.65 9.69 -38.58
CA GLU A 871 38.74 9.49 -39.54
C GLU A 871 39.27 8.05 -39.42
N GLY A 872 39.31 7.32 -40.53
CA GLY A 872 39.78 5.94 -40.59
C GLY A 872 39.60 5.31 -41.97
N THR A 873 40.06 4.08 -42.13
CA THR A 873 39.80 3.22 -43.28
C THR A 873 38.32 2.83 -43.36
N ALA A 874 37.88 2.34 -44.52
CA ALA A 874 36.50 1.87 -44.70
C ALA A 874 36.12 0.74 -43.73
N GLU A 875 37.06 -0.14 -43.34
CA GLU A 875 36.83 -1.22 -42.37
C GLU A 875 36.70 -0.68 -40.94
N GLU A 876 37.55 0.29 -40.54
CA GLU A 876 37.47 0.96 -39.24
C GLU A 876 36.17 1.75 -39.09
N LEU A 877 35.76 2.50 -40.12
CA LEU A 877 34.49 3.26 -40.13
C LEU A 877 33.26 2.35 -40.19
N ALA A 878 33.32 1.22 -40.91
CA ALA A 878 32.27 0.20 -40.90
C ALA A 878 32.14 -0.52 -39.55
N SER A 879 33.19 -0.51 -38.71
CA SER A 879 33.14 -1.10 -37.37
C SER A 879 32.29 -0.30 -36.37
N VAL A 880 31.95 0.97 -36.64
CA VAL A 880 31.24 1.86 -35.71
C VAL A 880 29.74 1.56 -35.70
N ALA A 881 29.24 1.02 -34.58
CA ALA A 881 27.82 0.74 -34.39
C ALA A 881 27.05 1.98 -33.92
N LYS A 882 27.59 2.73 -32.95
CA LYS A 882 27.02 3.99 -32.44
C LYS A 882 28.09 4.95 -31.92
N VAL A 883 27.73 6.24 -31.86
CA VAL A 883 28.49 7.31 -31.19
C VAL A 883 27.62 7.90 -30.08
N GLU A 884 28.21 8.18 -28.92
CA GLU A 884 27.49 8.63 -27.72
C GLU A 884 28.24 9.74 -26.96
N TYR A 885 27.47 10.67 -26.39
CA TYR A 885 27.94 11.86 -25.70
C TYR A 885 27.50 11.90 -24.23
N PRO A 886 28.22 11.27 -23.30
CA PRO A 886 28.07 11.57 -21.88
C PRO A 886 28.47 13.03 -21.63
N THR A 887 27.47 13.84 -21.27
CA THR A 887 27.60 15.27 -20.98
C THR A 887 27.28 15.55 -19.52
N TRP A 888 28.11 16.36 -18.88
CA TRP A 888 27.92 16.84 -17.50
C TRP A 888 28.37 18.30 -17.37
N SER A 889 27.88 19.00 -16.35
CA SER A 889 28.44 20.29 -15.94
C SER A 889 29.62 20.07 -15.00
N VAL A 890 30.71 20.83 -15.17
CA VAL A 890 32.01 20.62 -14.47
C VAL A 890 31.84 20.57 -12.95
N ALA A 891 31.08 21.50 -12.37
CA ALA A 891 30.77 21.53 -10.93
C ALA A 891 29.72 20.48 -10.48
N ASN A 892 29.50 19.42 -11.26
CA ASN A 892 28.82 18.17 -10.84
C ASN A 892 29.27 17.00 -11.76
N ALA A 893 30.56 16.68 -11.73
CA ALA A 893 31.17 15.66 -12.59
C ALA A 893 30.66 14.21 -12.37
N GLY A 894 29.86 13.96 -11.32
CA GLY A 894 29.20 12.68 -11.10
C GLY A 894 27.93 12.49 -11.93
N ASN A 895 27.20 13.57 -12.26
CA ASN A 895 25.93 13.49 -12.98
C ASN A 895 26.13 13.57 -14.51
N LYS A 896 26.42 12.40 -15.12
CA LYS A 896 26.65 12.27 -16.57
C LYS A 896 25.42 11.71 -17.27
N ILE A 897 24.75 12.53 -18.08
CA ILE A 897 23.63 12.10 -18.93
C ILE A 897 24.19 11.75 -20.30
N TRP A 898 23.84 10.57 -20.82
CA TRP A 898 24.34 10.04 -22.09
C TRP A 898 23.37 10.33 -23.23
N HIS A 899 23.85 11.01 -24.27
CA HIS A 899 23.06 11.35 -25.45
C HIS A 899 23.53 10.53 -26.66
N LEU A 900 22.61 9.81 -27.30
CA LEU A 900 22.89 9.01 -28.49
C LEU A 900 22.99 9.90 -29.74
N ALA A 901 24.03 9.72 -30.55
CA ALA A 901 24.21 10.49 -31.77
C ALA A 901 23.47 9.88 -32.97
N THR A 902 22.75 10.71 -33.71
CA THR A 902 22.23 10.38 -35.04
C THR A 902 23.38 10.30 -36.03
N LYS A 903 23.47 9.21 -36.79
CA LYS A 903 24.44 9.04 -37.88
C LYS A 903 23.97 9.83 -39.11
N LEU A 904 24.73 10.85 -39.51
CA LEU A 904 24.40 11.68 -40.68
C LEU A 904 25.00 11.12 -41.97
N ASN A 905 26.19 10.52 -41.89
CA ASN A 905 26.84 9.78 -42.98
C ASN A 905 27.86 8.78 -42.38
N GLN A 906 28.80 8.23 -43.16
CA GLN A 906 29.78 7.26 -42.63
C GLN A 906 30.79 7.86 -41.63
N THR A 907 31.14 9.14 -41.76
CA THR A 907 32.12 9.83 -40.90
C THR A 907 31.49 10.81 -39.91
N THR A 908 30.30 11.36 -40.17
CA THR A 908 29.68 12.40 -39.34
C THR A 908 28.50 11.88 -38.50
N TYR A 909 28.52 12.20 -37.21
CA TYR A 909 27.47 11.88 -36.23
C TYR A 909 27.11 13.15 -35.43
N GLN A 910 25.84 13.33 -35.04
CA GLN A 910 25.38 14.54 -34.36
C GLN A 910 24.30 14.26 -33.30
N ALA A 911 24.33 15.00 -32.20
CA ALA A 911 23.23 15.08 -31.22
C ALA A 911 22.88 16.55 -30.94
N ARG A 912 21.61 16.80 -30.58
CA ARG A 912 21.14 18.07 -30.00
C ARG A 912 20.75 17.80 -28.56
N VAL A 913 21.29 18.58 -27.62
CA VAL A 913 21.15 18.37 -26.18
C VAL A 913 20.61 19.65 -25.55
N ASP A 914 19.46 19.56 -24.88
CA ASP A 914 18.91 20.66 -24.10
C ASP A 914 19.69 20.86 -22.79
N LEU A 915 20.11 22.10 -22.54
CA LEU A 915 20.85 22.50 -21.35
C LEU A 915 19.92 22.82 -20.16
N LYS A 916 18.63 23.14 -20.40
CA LYS A 916 17.63 23.30 -19.32
C LYS A 916 17.44 22.02 -18.52
N THR A 917 17.58 20.85 -19.17
CA THR A 917 17.59 19.53 -18.51
C THR A 917 18.59 19.44 -17.34
N TYR A 918 19.70 20.20 -17.38
CA TYR A 918 20.73 20.22 -16.34
C TYR A 918 20.52 21.30 -15.25
N LYS A 919 19.55 22.20 -15.42
CA LYS A 919 19.11 23.22 -14.44
C LYS A 919 20.22 24.12 -13.87
N ARG A 920 21.32 24.37 -14.60
CA ARG A 920 22.43 25.21 -14.12
C ARG A 920 23.24 25.84 -15.26
N TYR A 921 23.65 27.10 -15.09
CA TYR A 921 24.66 27.76 -15.93
C TYR A 921 26.10 27.34 -15.54
N GLY A 922 27.08 27.73 -16.35
CA GLY A 922 28.51 27.50 -16.12
C GLY A 922 29.16 26.56 -17.15
N GLU A 923 30.28 25.94 -16.77
CA GLU A 923 31.03 25.06 -17.67
C GLU A 923 30.40 23.67 -17.79
N TYR A 924 30.46 23.15 -19.01
CA TYR A 924 30.03 21.82 -19.41
C TYR A 924 31.15 21.10 -20.13
N MET A 925 31.19 19.79 -19.94
CA MET A 925 32.16 18.89 -20.53
C MET A 925 31.43 17.68 -21.09
N THR A 926 31.77 17.31 -22.33
CA THR A 926 31.35 16.05 -22.91
C THR A 926 32.56 15.23 -23.31
N HIS A 927 32.48 13.92 -23.10
CA HIS A 927 33.32 12.97 -23.83
C HIS A 927 32.53 12.46 -25.04
N SER A 928 33.24 12.00 -26.06
CA SER A 928 32.64 11.33 -27.22
C SER A 928 33.16 9.90 -27.30
N TYR A 929 32.24 8.95 -27.27
CA TYR A 929 32.54 7.52 -27.30
C TYR A 929 32.05 6.89 -28.60
N ILE A 930 32.86 5.98 -29.15
CA ILE A 930 32.43 4.98 -30.13
C ILE A 930 32.07 3.71 -29.37
N THR A 931 30.97 3.07 -29.73
CA THR A 931 30.78 1.63 -29.55
C THR A 931 30.89 0.94 -30.90
N THR A 932 31.76 -0.07 -31.02
CA THR A 932 31.89 -0.88 -32.23
C THR A 932 30.86 -2.01 -32.32
N ILE A 933 30.74 -2.63 -33.50
CA ILE A 933 29.90 -3.82 -33.74
C ILE A 933 30.31 -5.06 -32.91
N ASP A 934 31.54 -5.11 -32.39
CA ASP A 934 32.01 -6.11 -31.42
C ASP A 934 31.93 -5.62 -29.96
N ASN A 935 31.14 -4.57 -29.71
CA ASN A 935 30.85 -3.98 -28.39
C ASN A 935 32.07 -3.41 -27.63
N ARG A 936 33.11 -2.96 -28.34
CA ARG A 936 34.21 -2.18 -27.71
C ARG A 936 33.77 -0.73 -27.56
N LEU A 937 33.70 -0.27 -26.32
CA LEU A 937 33.50 1.14 -25.97
C LEU A 937 34.85 1.85 -25.87
N ALA A 938 35.03 2.97 -26.57
CA ALA A 938 36.25 3.77 -26.50
C ALA A 938 35.98 5.27 -26.67
N SER A 939 36.58 6.09 -25.81
CA SER A 939 36.57 7.56 -25.94
C SER A 939 37.56 8.01 -27.01
N PHE A 940 37.13 8.86 -27.94
CA PHE A 940 37.99 9.42 -29.00
C PHE A 940 38.16 10.94 -28.93
N ALA A 941 37.27 11.65 -28.24
CA ALA A 941 37.37 13.11 -28.05
C ALA A 941 36.78 13.56 -26.70
N THR A 942 37.25 14.71 -26.23
CA THR A 942 36.73 15.45 -25.07
C THR A 942 36.53 16.90 -25.51
N THR A 943 35.37 17.47 -25.24
CA THR A 943 34.97 18.80 -25.72
C THR A 943 34.32 19.58 -24.57
N GLY A 944 34.88 20.76 -24.26
CA GLY A 944 34.33 21.69 -23.27
C GLY A 944 33.58 22.83 -23.93
N TYR A 945 32.58 23.37 -23.24
CA TYR A 945 31.82 24.56 -23.64
C TYR A 945 31.18 25.22 -22.41
N THR A 946 30.94 26.53 -22.46
CA THR A 946 30.40 27.29 -21.32
C THR A 946 28.99 27.78 -21.64
N TYR A 947 28.01 27.30 -20.88
CA TYR A 947 26.64 27.81 -20.92
C TYR A 947 26.54 29.04 -20.01
N LYS A 948 26.75 30.23 -20.58
CA LYS A 948 26.80 31.48 -19.80
C LYS A 948 25.42 31.83 -19.23
N GLU A 949 25.41 32.31 -17.99
CA GLU A 949 24.23 32.97 -17.43
C GLU A 949 24.05 34.35 -18.10
N PRO A 950 22.84 34.73 -18.55
CA PRO A 950 22.61 36.07 -19.12
C PRO A 950 22.71 37.15 -18.05
N THR A 951 23.33 38.29 -18.37
CA THR A 951 23.32 39.46 -17.48
C THR A 951 21.91 40.05 -17.33
N LEU A 952 21.71 40.84 -16.27
CA LEU A 952 20.40 41.36 -15.88
C LEU A 952 20.32 42.87 -16.15
N PRO A 953 19.22 43.38 -16.75
CA PRO A 953 19.02 44.83 -16.94
C PRO A 953 19.12 45.62 -15.64
N LYS A 954 19.56 46.86 -15.75
CA LYS A 954 19.55 47.86 -14.67
C LYS A 954 18.44 48.87 -14.93
N GLY A 955 18.18 49.79 -14.00
CA GLY A 955 17.27 50.90 -14.25
C GLY A 955 16.88 51.69 -13.02
N THR A 956 15.90 52.57 -13.20
CA THR A 956 15.39 53.48 -12.16
C THR A 956 13.86 53.40 -12.08
N THR A 957 13.27 53.89 -10.99
CA THR A 957 11.82 53.98 -10.82
C THR A 957 11.43 55.29 -10.14
N THR A 958 10.43 55.99 -10.71
CA THR A 958 9.81 57.18 -10.13
C THR A 958 8.39 56.88 -9.64
N ALA A 959 7.91 57.67 -8.68
CA ALA A 959 6.52 57.68 -8.21
C ALA A 959 5.94 59.09 -8.33
N LYS A 960 4.72 59.20 -8.86
CA LYS A 960 3.98 60.47 -8.97
C LYS A 960 2.53 60.26 -8.55
N ILE A 961 1.97 61.15 -7.73
CA ILE A 961 0.55 61.12 -7.37
C ILE A 961 -0.26 61.94 -8.39
N GLU A 962 -1.39 61.39 -8.83
CA GLU A 962 -2.35 61.95 -9.76
C GLU A 962 -3.76 61.71 -9.19
N GLY A 963 -4.24 62.64 -8.36
CA GLY A 963 -5.46 62.46 -7.56
C GLY A 963 -5.35 61.26 -6.62
N ASN A 964 -6.35 60.37 -6.64
CA ASN A 964 -6.33 59.12 -5.86
C ASN A 964 -5.40 58.02 -6.44
N THR A 965 -4.65 58.27 -7.51
CA THR A 965 -3.75 57.27 -8.12
C THR A 965 -2.28 57.61 -7.88
N VAL A 966 -1.45 56.64 -7.49
CA VAL A 966 0.01 56.75 -7.67
C VAL A 966 0.43 56.03 -8.96
N VAL A 967 1.28 56.70 -9.73
CA VAL A 967 1.87 56.20 -10.98
C VAL A 967 3.32 55.84 -10.69
N LEU A 968 3.63 54.55 -10.77
CA LEU A 968 4.98 54.01 -10.61
C LEU A 968 5.54 53.73 -12.02
N THR A 969 6.64 54.36 -12.39
CA THR A 969 7.23 54.23 -13.74
C THR A 969 8.69 53.83 -13.66
N SER A 970 9.06 52.74 -14.31
CA SER A 970 10.45 52.29 -14.45
C SER A 970 10.99 52.51 -15.85
N ILE A 971 12.26 52.86 -15.91
CA ILE A 971 13.06 52.90 -17.14
C ILE A 971 14.25 51.97 -16.95
N LEU A 972 14.39 51.00 -17.86
CA LEU A 972 15.40 49.94 -17.82
C LEU A 972 16.44 50.10 -18.94
N GLU A 973 17.67 49.72 -18.63
CA GLU A 973 18.86 49.82 -19.47
C GLU A 973 19.51 48.43 -19.63
N GLY A 974 19.86 48.08 -20.87
CA GLY A 974 20.49 46.81 -21.24
C GLY A 974 20.61 46.68 -22.77
N THR A 975 21.26 45.61 -23.22
CA THR A 975 21.27 45.20 -24.63
C THR A 975 19.90 44.67 -25.08
N GLU A 976 19.69 44.52 -26.38
CA GLU A 976 18.41 44.04 -26.94
C GLU A 976 18.05 42.63 -26.43
N GLU A 977 19.01 41.72 -26.29
CA GLU A 977 18.78 40.39 -25.69
C GLU A 977 18.41 40.48 -24.20
N GLU A 978 19.06 41.35 -23.43
CA GLU A 978 18.76 41.54 -22.00
C GLU A 978 17.37 42.16 -21.80
N LEU A 979 16.98 43.15 -22.62
CA LEU A 979 15.65 43.77 -22.57
C LEU A 979 14.54 42.87 -23.14
N ALA A 980 14.87 41.98 -24.08
CA ALA A 980 13.97 40.92 -24.54
C ALA A 980 13.81 39.81 -23.49
N SER A 981 14.80 39.60 -22.62
CA SER A 981 14.73 38.59 -21.54
C SER A 981 13.74 38.94 -20.43
N ILE A 982 13.25 40.18 -20.33
CA ILE A 982 12.33 40.61 -19.27
C ILE A 982 10.91 40.05 -19.52
N ALA A 983 10.47 39.12 -18.68
CA ALA A 983 9.11 38.59 -18.69
C ALA A 983 8.10 39.53 -18.00
N LYS A 984 8.47 40.14 -16.86
CA LYS A 984 7.63 41.11 -16.14
C LYS A 984 8.44 42.07 -15.26
N VAL A 985 7.83 43.20 -14.91
CA VAL A 985 8.31 44.15 -13.89
C VAL A 985 7.22 44.32 -12.83
N GLU A 986 7.59 44.37 -11.55
CA GLU A 986 6.65 44.37 -10.43
C GLU A 986 7.07 45.31 -9.29
N TYR A 987 6.09 45.97 -8.69
CA TYR A 987 6.24 46.96 -7.62
C TYR A 987 5.61 46.48 -6.31
N PRO A 988 6.35 45.85 -5.40
CA PRO A 988 5.92 45.66 -4.02
C PRO A 988 5.96 46.99 -3.28
N THR A 989 4.78 47.53 -2.98
CA THR A 989 4.57 48.78 -2.24
C THR A 989 4.02 48.49 -0.84
N TRP A 990 4.47 49.23 0.17
CA TRP A 990 4.01 49.12 1.56
C TRP A 990 4.00 50.47 2.26
N SER A 991 3.16 50.64 3.28
CA SER A 991 3.27 51.80 4.17
C SER A 991 4.47 51.65 5.10
N VAL A 992 5.24 52.71 5.31
CA VAL A 992 6.41 52.72 6.22
C VAL A 992 6.04 52.23 7.62
N ALA A 993 4.84 52.60 8.10
CA ALA A 993 4.31 52.18 9.41
C ALA A 993 3.92 50.68 9.49
N ASN A 994 3.96 49.92 8.39
CA ASN A 994 3.71 48.48 8.38
C ASN A 994 4.47 47.78 7.23
N ALA A 995 5.81 47.76 7.32
CA ALA A 995 6.68 47.18 6.30
C ALA A 995 6.51 45.66 6.05
N GLY A 996 5.75 44.96 6.90
CA GLY A 996 5.38 43.55 6.70
C GLY A 996 4.23 43.35 5.69
N ASN A 997 3.41 44.37 5.43
CA ASN A 997 2.26 44.26 4.54
C ASN A 997 2.54 44.88 3.16
N LYS A 998 3.16 44.10 2.28
CA LYS A 998 3.52 44.50 0.91
C LYS A 998 2.45 44.07 -0.09
N ILE A 999 1.90 45.02 -0.84
CA ILE A 999 0.99 44.79 -1.97
C ILE A 999 1.82 44.86 -3.26
N TRP A 1000 1.67 43.88 -4.16
CA TRP A 1000 2.46 43.79 -5.38
C TRP A 1000 1.64 44.28 -6.59
N HIS A 1001 2.20 45.19 -7.37
CA HIS A 1001 1.57 45.74 -8.57
C HIS A 1001 2.37 45.36 -9.81
N LEU A 1002 1.73 44.64 -10.74
CA LEU A 1002 2.32 44.27 -12.02
C LEU A 1002 2.39 45.50 -12.94
N ALA A 1003 3.53 45.72 -13.58
CA ALA A 1003 3.74 46.84 -14.49
C ALA A 1003 3.36 46.47 -15.93
N THR A 1004 2.59 47.34 -16.58
CA THR A 1004 2.34 47.29 -18.02
C THR A 1004 3.60 47.70 -18.77
N LYS A 1005 4.02 46.90 -19.75
CA LYS A 1005 5.15 47.23 -20.65
C LYS A 1005 4.69 48.27 -21.68
N LEU A 1006 5.20 49.49 -21.61
CA LEU A 1006 4.86 50.57 -22.54
C LEU A 1006 5.73 50.54 -23.80
N ASN A 1007 7.00 50.12 -23.66
CA ASN A 1007 7.93 49.85 -24.75
C ASN A 1007 9.03 48.88 -24.25
N GLN A 1008 10.13 48.67 -25.00
CA GLN A 1008 11.19 47.74 -24.57
C GLN A 1008 11.88 48.13 -23.25
N THR A 1009 12.05 49.42 -22.97
CA THR A 1009 12.75 49.94 -21.76
C THR A 1009 11.80 50.41 -20.66
N THR A 1010 10.58 50.83 -21.01
CA THR A 1010 9.68 51.55 -20.10
C THR A 1010 8.51 50.68 -19.64
N TYR A 1011 8.32 50.61 -18.33
CA TYR A 1011 7.26 49.85 -17.67
C TYR A 1011 6.54 50.75 -16.67
N GLN A 1012 5.22 50.61 -16.50
CA GLN A 1012 4.42 51.49 -15.63
C GLN A 1012 3.26 50.75 -14.95
N ALA A 1013 3.00 51.08 -13.69
CA ALA A 1013 1.77 50.71 -12.99
C ALA A 1013 1.03 51.96 -12.50
N ARG A 1014 -0.30 51.93 -12.54
CA ARG A 1014 -1.19 52.92 -11.93
C ARG A 1014 -1.94 52.24 -10.80
N VAL A 1015 -1.88 52.79 -9.59
CA VAL A 1015 -2.37 52.14 -8.36
C VAL A 1015 -3.28 53.10 -7.59
N ASP A 1016 -4.54 52.72 -7.35
CA ASP A 1016 -5.46 53.48 -6.50
C ASP A 1016 -5.00 53.44 -5.04
N LEU A 1017 -4.83 54.62 -4.43
CA LEU A 1017 -4.38 54.83 -3.06
C LEU A 1017 -5.43 54.39 -2.02
N LYS A 1018 -6.71 54.29 -2.40
CA LYS A 1018 -7.77 53.68 -1.58
C LYS A 1018 -7.46 52.22 -1.22
N THR A 1019 -6.69 51.51 -2.06
CA THR A 1019 -6.24 50.12 -1.81
C THR A 1019 -5.61 49.96 -0.43
N TYR A 1020 -4.86 50.96 0.05
CA TYR A 1020 -4.09 50.87 1.28
C TYR A 1020 -4.87 51.21 2.57
N LYS A 1021 -6.10 51.75 2.44
CA LYS A 1021 -7.04 52.05 3.55
C LYS A 1021 -6.49 52.97 4.67
N ARG A 1022 -5.36 53.63 4.46
CA ARG A 1022 -4.68 54.52 5.43
C ARG A 1022 -3.90 55.62 4.70
N TYR A 1023 -3.86 56.80 5.31
CA TYR A 1023 -2.96 57.89 4.93
C TYR A 1023 -1.58 57.71 5.60
N GLY A 1024 -0.52 58.23 4.99
CA GLY A 1024 0.86 58.14 5.50
C GLY A 1024 1.92 57.97 4.40
N GLU A 1025 3.16 57.67 4.81
CA GLU A 1025 4.28 57.39 3.91
C GLU A 1025 4.25 55.95 3.37
N TYR A 1026 4.68 55.81 2.11
CA TYR A 1026 4.76 54.56 1.37
C TYR A 1026 6.12 54.40 0.69
N MET A 1027 6.64 53.18 0.71
CA MET A 1027 7.86 52.78 0.01
C MET A 1027 7.54 51.67 -0.97
N THR A 1028 8.15 51.72 -2.15
CA THR A 1028 8.12 50.63 -3.13
C THR A 1028 9.53 50.24 -3.55
N HIS A 1029 9.75 48.95 -3.72
CA HIS A 1029 10.86 48.44 -4.52
C HIS A 1029 10.37 48.22 -5.95
N SER A 1030 11.30 47.93 -6.86
CA SER A 1030 11.03 47.56 -8.25
C SER A 1030 11.85 46.33 -8.60
N TYR A 1031 11.15 45.27 -8.99
CA TYR A 1031 11.74 43.99 -9.36
C TYR A 1031 11.48 43.73 -10.85
N LEU A 1032 12.47 43.16 -11.54
CA LEU A 1032 12.25 42.50 -12.82
C LEU A 1032 12.33 40.99 -12.64
N THR A 1033 11.53 40.27 -13.42
CA THR A 1033 11.64 38.81 -13.59
C THR A 1033 11.97 38.52 -15.04
N THR A 1034 13.00 37.72 -15.28
CA THR A 1034 13.37 37.27 -16.63
C THR A 1034 12.58 36.04 -17.08
N THR A 1035 12.64 35.71 -18.37
CA THR A 1035 12.00 34.53 -18.98
C THR A 1035 12.55 33.19 -18.47
N ASP A 1036 13.76 33.18 -17.87
CA ASP A 1036 14.31 32.04 -17.13
C ASP A 1036 13.96 32.07 -15.62
N ASN A 1037 13.06 32.95 -15.20
CA ASN A 1037 12.52 33.13 -13.84
C ASN A 1037 13.53 33.62 -12.79
N ARG A 1038 14.62 34.28 -13.18
CA ARG A 1038 15.49 35.00 -12.23
C ARG A 1038 14.82 36.33 -11.87
N ILE A 1039 14.82 36.64 -10.57
CA ILE A 1039 14.17 37.83 -10.00
C ILE A 1039 15.24 38.75 -9.41
N ALA A 1040 15.25 40.02 -9.78
CA ALA A 1040 16.20 41.00 -9.28
C ALA A 1040 15.54 42.35 -8.97
N SER A 1041 15.85 42.92 -7.80
CA SER A 1041 15.54 44.31 -7.47
C SER A 1041 16.51 45.25 -8.17
N PHE A 1042 16.00 46.23 -8.92
CA PHE A 1042 16.83 47.22 -9.61
C PHE A 1042 16.68 48.65 -9.06
N ALA A 1043 15.54 48.99 -8.43
CA ALA A 1043 15.30 50.33 -7.88
C ALA A 1043 14.41 50.33 -6.63
N THR A 1044 14.47 51.42 -5.87
CA THR A 1044 13.67 51.72 -4.68
C THR A 1044 13.24 53.19 -4.73
N THR A 1045 11.98 53.48 -4.40
CA THR A 1045 11.40 54.83 -4.43
C THR A 1045 10.27 54.95 -3.38
N GLY A 1046 9.91 56.16 -2.97
CA GLY A 1046 8.85 56.41 -1.98
C GLY A 1046 7.91 57.56 -2.36
N TYR A 1047 6.76 57.63 -1.69
CA TYR A 1047 5.76 58.70 -1.84
C TYR A 1047 4.89 58.82 -0.57
N THR A 1048 4.19 59.94 -0.40
CA THR A 1048 3.36 60.20 0.79
C THR A 1048 1.91 60.49 0.39
N TYR A 1049 0.96 59.74 0.93
CA TYR A 1049 -0.48 59.92 0.72
C TYR A 1049 -1.09 60.64 1.93
N ALA A 1050 -1.31 61.95 1.81
CA ALA A 1050 -1.80 62.80 2.89
C ALA A 1050 -3.32 62.68 3.11
N GLN A 1051 -3.79 62.95 4.33
CA GLN A 1051 -5.22 62.99 4.65
C GLN A 1051 -5.82 64.37 4.34
N PRO A 1052 -6.96 64.45 3.61
CA PRO A 1052 -7.65 65.72 3.39
C PRO A 1052 -8.17 66.37 4.68
N ALA A 1053 -8.05 67.69 4.76
CA ALA A 1053 -8.66 68.52 5.79
C ALA A 1053 -10.20 68.52 5.69
N LEU A 1054 -10.87 69.24 6.60
CA LEU A 1054 -12.33 69.40 6.58
C LEU A 1054 -12.68 70.89 6.33
N PRO A 1055 -13.62 71.19 5.41
CA PRO A 1055 -14.07 72.56 5.19
C PRO A 1055 -14.78 73.12 6.42
N LYS A 1056 -14.64 74.43 6.65
CA LYS A 1056 -15.22 75.12 7.81
C LYS A 1056 -16.66 75.50 7.51
N GLY A 1057 -17.60 74.89 8.22
CA GLY A 1057 -19.04 75.15 8.07
C GLY A 1057 -19.62 76.07 9.14
N LYS A 1058 -20.71 76.77 8.80
CA LYS A 1058 -21.63 77.46 9.73
C LYS A 1058 -23.07 77.06 9.38
N THR A 1059 -24.01 77.19 10.31
CA THR A 1059 -25.44 76.92 10.08
C THR A 1059 -26.31 78.05 10.62
N THR A 1060 -27.37 78.39 9.89
CA THR A 1060 -28.42 79.34 10.27
C THR A 1060 -29.80 78.66 10.24
N ALA A 1061 -30.74 79.20 11.02
CA ALA A 1061 -32.11 78.72 11.10
C ALA A 1061 -33.10 79.89 10.94
N GLN A 1062 -34.07 79.75 10.03
CA GLN A 1062 -35.11 80.76 9.75
C GLN A 1062 -36.49 80.09 9.80
N ILE A 1063 -37.45 80.66 10.55
CA ILE A 1063 -38.80 80.08 10.69
C ILE A 1063 -39.77 80.73 9.71
N GLU A 1064 -40.42 79.90 8.90
CA GLU A 1064 -41.42 80.25 7.88
C GLU A 1064 -42.75 79.56 8.24
N GLY A 1065 -43.53 80.19 9.13
CA GLY A 1065 -44.80 79.65 9.62
C GLY A 1065 -44.61 78.40 10.47
N ASN A 1066 -44.93 77.23 9.91
CA ASN A 1066 -44.76 75.92 10.58
C ASN A 1066 -43.42 75.25 10.24
N THR A 1067 -42.66 75.80 9.28
CA THR A 1067 -41.44 75.18 8.75
C THR A 1067 -40.21 75.95 9.24
N VAL A 1068 -39.12 75.26 9.57
CA VAL A 1068 -37.80 75.90 9.72
C VAL A 1068 -36.91 75.56 8.52
N LEU A 1069 -36.20 76.59 8.06
CA LEU A 1069 -35.21 76.54 7.00
C LEU A 1069 -33.83 76.48 7.64
N LEU A 1070 -33.18 75.31 7.57
CA LEU A 1070 -31.83 75.11 8.08
C LEU A 1070 -30.85 75.22 6.91
N THR A 1071 -29.97 76.21 6.94
CA THR A 1071 -29.02 76.50 5.84
C THR A 1071 -27.60 76.47 6.36
N SER A 1072 -26.74 75.67 5.75
CA SER A 1072 -25.30 75.63 6.04
C SER A 1072 -24.47 76.21 4.91
N THR A 1073 -23.44 76.96 5.27
CA THR A 1073 -22.45 77.54 4.36
C THR A 1073 -21.05 77.07 4.73
N PHE A 1074 -20.22 76.77 3.73
CA PHE A 1074 -18.88 76.20 3.88
C PHE A 1074 -17.80 77.06 3.23
N GLU A 1075 -16.67 77.19 3.93
CA GLU A 1075 -15.44 77.86 3.49
C GLU A 1075 -14.30 76.83 3.42
N GLY A 1076 -13.58 76.77 2.29
CA GLY A 1076 -12.49 75.82 2.06
C GLY A 1076 -11.92 75.93 0.64
N THR A 1077 -10.87 75.16 0.36
CA THR A 1077 -10.37 74.92 -1.00
C THR A 1077 -11.35 74.08 -1.83
N GLU A 1078 -11.17 74.06 -3.15
CA GLU A 1078 -12.01 73.29 -4.08
C GLU A 1078 -12.01 71.78 -3.74
N GLU A 1079 -10.86 71.23 -3.32
CA GLU A 1079 -10.74 69.82 -2.88
C GLU A 1079 -11.41 69.56 -1.51
N GLU A 1080 -11.33 70.50 -0.56
CA GLU A 1080 -12.05 70.41 0.72
C GLU A 1080 -13.57 70.50 0.53
N LEU A 1081 -14.07 71.36 -0.37
CA LEU A 1081 -15.49 71.50 -0.67
C LEU A 1081 -16.02 70.28 -1.45
N ALA A 1082 -15.28 69.81 -2.46
CA ALA A 1082 -15.59 68.56 -3.18
C ALA A 1082 -15.58 67.32 -2.28
N SER A 1083 -14.95 67.39 -1.10
CA SER A 1083 -14.99 66.30 -0.12
C SER A 1083 -16.36 66.10 0.55
N ILE A 1084 -17.30 67.06 0.50
CA ILE A 1084 -18.60 66.96 1.18
C ILE A 1084 -19.58 66.08 0.39
N ALA A 1085 -19.78 64.84 0.83
CA ALA A 1085 -20.74 63.91 0.24
C ALA A 1085 -22.19 64.23 0.63
N LYS A 1086 -22.46 64.61 1.89
CA LYS A 1086 -23.77 65.08 2.37
C LYS A 1086 -23.67 65.94 3.63
N VAL A 1087 -24.71 66.75 3.86
CA VAL A 1087 -24.90 67.58 5.07
C VAL A 1087 -26.21 67.15 5.75
N GLU A 1088 -26.21 66.98 7.06
CA GLU A 1088 -27.35 66.43 7.81
C GLU A 1088 -27.61 67.18 9.13
N TYR A 1089 -28.90 67.33 9.45
CA TYR A 1089 -29.42 68.09 10.59
C TYR A 1089 -30.26 67.20 11.52
N PRO A 1090 -29.69 66.60 12.57
CA PRO A 1090 -30.49 66.05 13.66
C PRO A 1090 -31.13 67.17 14.46
N THR A 1091 -32.45 67.31 14.36
CA THR A 1091 -33.27 68.31 15.06
C THR A 1091 -34.16 67.65 16.13
N TRP A 1092 -34.26 68.28 17.30
CA TRP A 1092 -35.13 67.88 18.41
C TRP A 1092 -35.69 69.10 19.17
N SER A 1093 -36.84 68.93 19.82
CA SER A 1093 -37.31 69.90 20.83
C SER A 1093 -36.51 69.70 22.12
N VAL A 1094 -36.08 70.79 22.77
CA VAL A 1094 -35.35 70.75 24.05
C VAL A 1094 -36.15 69.97 25.12
N ALA A 1095 -37.47 70.12 25.12
CA ALA A 1095 -38.39 69.42 26.02
C ALA A 1095 -38.61 67.92 25.67
N ASN A 1096 -37.90 67.36 24.68
CA ASN A 1096 -37.85 65.93 24.38
C ASN A 1096 -36.54 65.57 23.63
N ALA A 1097 -35.39 65.73 24.30
CA ALA A 1097 -34.07 65.51 23.71
C ALA A 1097 -33.77 64.06 23.24
N GLY A 1098 -34.63 63.10 23.59
CA GLY A 1098 -34.56 61.73 23.07
C GLY A 1098 -35.11 61.56 21.66
N ASN A 1099 -36.05 62.42 21.22
CA ASN A 1099 -36.68 62.32 19.90
C ASN A 1099 -35.94 63.17 18.86
N LYS A 1100 -34.80 62.66 18.38
CA LYS A 1100 -33.96 63.29 17.35
C LYS A 1100 -34.31 62.76 15.97
N ILE A 1101 -34.88 63.62 15.11
CA ILE A 1101 -35.15 63.29 13.70
C ILE A 1101 -34.05 63.91 12.84
N TRP A 1102 -33.47 63.12 11.94
CA TRP A 1102 -32.39 63.53 11.04
C TRP A 1102 -32.94 64.00 9.70
N HIS A 1103 -32.58 65.23 9.30
CA HIS A 1103 -33.01 65.83 8.03
C HIS A 1103 -31.80 65.98 7.10
N LEU A 1104 -31.88 65.37 5.91
CA LEU A 1104 -30.85 65.47 4.89
C LEU A 1104 -30.97 66.82 4.17
N ALA A 1105 -29.85 67.54 4.00
CA ALA A 1105 -29.82 68.80 3.27
C ALA A 1105 -29.70 68.58 1.76
N MET A 1106 -30.45 69.35 0.98
CA MET A 1106 -30.24 69.48 -0.46
C MET A 1106 -29.06 70.42 -0.72
N LYS A 1107 -28.14 70.03 -1.60
CA LYS A 1107 -27.07 70.92 -2.08
C LYS A 1107 -27.69 71.99 -2.98
N LEU A 1108 -27.43 73.27 -2.69
CA LEU A 1108 -27.87 74.40 -3.50
C LEU A 1108 -26.76 74.88 -4.46
N ASN A 1109 -25.51 74.80 -4.00
CA ASN A 1109 -24.28 75.05 -4.77
C ASN A 1109 -23.08 74.43 -4.02
N GLU A 1110 -21.86 74.62 -4.51
CA GLU A 1110 -20.64 74.03 -3.91
C GLU A 1110 -20.34 74.44 -2.46
N THR A 1111 -20.84 75.61 -2.01
CA THR A 1111 -20.63 76.08 -0.63
C THR A 1111 -21.90 76.07 0.22
N THR A 1112 -23.09 75.83 -0.34
CA THR A 1112 -24.38 76.01 0.37
C THR A 1112 -25.27 74.78 0.29
N TYR A 1113 -25.76 74.33 1.45
CA TYR A 1113 -26.68 73.21 1.62
C TYR A 1113 -27.87 73.64 2.49
N GLN A 1114 -29.08 73.14 2.21
CA GLN A 1114 -30.30 73.56 2.93
C GLN A 1114 -31.31 72.42 3.12
N ALA A 1115 -31.99 72.39 4.27
CA ALA A 1115 -33.15 71.54 4.53
C ALA A 1115 -34.38 72.37 4.93
N ARG A 1116 -35.57 71.88 4.55
CA ARG A 1116 -36.87 72.39 5.02
C ARG A 1116 -37.44 71.37 6.01
N VAL A 1117 -37.70 71.77 7.25
CA VAL A 1117 -38.18 70.89 8.33
C VAL A 1117 -39.53 71.36 8.84
N ASP A 1118 -40.59 70.56 8.69
CA ASP A 1118 -41.91 70.88 9.26
C ASP A 1118 -41.91 70.61 10.77
N LEU A 1119 -42.18 71.64 11.56
CA LEU A 1119 -42.20 71.55 13.02
C LEU A 1119 -43.49 70.91 13.55
N LYS A 1120 -44.54 70.77 12.73
CA LYS A 1120 -45.72 69.96 13.07
C LYS A 1120 -45.37 68.50 13.33
N THR A 1121 -44.33 67.96 12.68
CA THR A 1121 -43.85 66.58 12.89
C THR A 1121 -43.51 66.29 14.36
N TYR A 1122 -43.21 67.33 15.15
CA TYR A 1122 -42.86 67.23 16.56
C TYR A 1122 -44.04 67.53 17.53
N ASN A 1123 -45.20 67.95 17.02
CA ASN A 1123 -46.44 68.21 17.77
C ASN A 1123 -46.30 69.09 19.04
N ARG A 1124 -45.35 70.04 19.08
CA ARG A 1124 -45.06 70.87 20.26
C ARG A 1124 -44.47 72.23 19.91
N TYR A 1125 -44.87 73.27 20.65
CA TYR A 1125 -44.25 74.61 20.65
C TYR A 1125 -43.15 74.70 21.72
N GLY A 1126 -42.13 75.54 21.52
CA GLY A 1126 -41.00 75.74 22.45
C GLY A 1126 -39.66 75.84 21.72
N GLU A 1127 -38.56 75.67 22.48
CA GLU A 1127 -37.21 75.68 21.91
C GLU A 1127 -36.88 74.35 21.21
N TYR A 1128 -36.20 74.49 20.08
CA TYR A 1128 -35.64 73.41 19.27
C TYR A 1128 -34.13 73.60 19.14
N MET A 1129 -33.39 72.50 19.18
CA MET A 1129 -31.97 72.45 18.85
C MET A 1129 -31.74 71.61 17.60
N THR A 1130 -30.78 72.01 16.79
CA THR A 1130 -30.16 71.17 15.78
C THR A 1130 -28.65 71.20 15.90
N HIS A 1131 -28.01 70.05 15.66
CA HIS A 1131 -26.61 70.05 15.26
C HIS A 1131 -26.52 70.02 13.73
N SER A 1132 -25.32 70.17 13.19
CA SER A 1132 -25.05 70.07 11.75
C SER A 1132 -23.80 69.23 11.52
N TYR A 1133 -23.94 68.20 10.67
CA TYR A 1133 -22.89 67.23 10.36
C TYR A 1133 -22.58 67.22 8.87
N ILE A 1134 -21.30 67.12 8.53
CA ILE A 1134 -20.85 66.69 7.19
C ILE A 1134 -20.52 65.20 7.24
N THR A 1135 -20.95 64.45 6.24
CA THR A 1135 -20.28 63.21 5.86
C THR A 1135 -19.44 63.48 4.62
N THR A 1136 -18.17 63.13 4.68
CA THR A 1136 -17.22 63.32 3.57
C THR A 1136 -17.18 62.10 2.65
N ILE A 1137 -16.60 62.24 1.45
CA ILE A 1137 -16.54 61.16 0.42
C ILE A 1137 -15.74 59.93 0.86
N ASP A 1138 -14.87 60.04 1.86
CA ASP A 1138 -14.19 58.91 2.53
C ASP A 1138 -15.01 58.35 3.72
N ASN A 1139 -16.27 58.77 3.87
CA ASN A 1139 -17.24 58.40 4.91
C ASN A 1139 -16.89 58.87 6.33
N ARG A 1140 -15.99 59.84 6.50
CA ARG A 1140 -15.77 60.52 7.79
C ARG A 1140 -16.93 61.46 8.09
N LEU A 1141 -17.66 61.15 9.17
CA LEU A 1141 -18.72 61.98 9.75
C LEU A 1141 -18.11 62.98 10.75
N ALA A 1142 -18.43 64.27 10.64
CA ALA A 1142 -17.96 65.32 11.55
C ALA A 1142 -19.04 66.37 11.83
N SER A 1143 -19.23 66.75 13.09
CA SER A 1143 -20.04 67.91 13.48
C SER A 1143 -19.27 69.21 13.25
N PHE A 1144 -19.91 70.21 12.64
CA PHE A 1144 -19.28 71.51 12.37
C PHE A 1144 -20.03 72.70 12.99
N ALA A 1145 -21.34 72.58 13.27
CA ALA A 1145 -22.13 73.64 13.87
C ALA A 1145 -23.26 73.10 14.77
N ALA A 1146 -23.78 73.96 15.63
CA ALA A 1146 -25.00 73.77 16.41
C ALA A 1146 -25.81 75.09 16.44
N THR A 1147 -27.13 74.98 16.49
CA THR A 1147 -28.05 76.12 16.43
C THR A 1147 -29.32 75.81 17.22
N SER A 1148 -29.86 76.77 17.98
CA SER A 1148 -31.22 76.67 18.55
C SER A 1148 -32.13 77.77 18.02
N TYR A 1149 -33.44 77.53 18.10
CA TYR A 1149 -34.49 78.45 17.63
C TYR A 1149 -35.82 78.15 18.34
N ASN A 1150 -36.67 79.17 18.51
CA ASN A 1150 -37.93 79.07 19.25
C ASN A 1150 -39.15 79.07 18.33
N TYR A 1151 -39.97 78.02 18.43
CA TYR A 1151 -41.21 77.87 17.68
C TYR A 1151 -42.41 78.20 18.59
N LEU A 1152 -43.03 79.35 18.35
CA LEU A 1152 -44.06 79.92 19.23
C LEU A 1152 -45.47 79.77 18.66
N GLN A 1153 -46.46 79.60 19.55
CA GLN A 1153 -47.87 79.53 19.20
C GLN A 1153 -48.40 80.93 18.85
N GLN A 1154 -49.00 81.10 17.67
CA GLN A 1154 -49.67 82.34 17.30
C GLN A 1154 -50.95 82.53 18.13
N LYS A 1155 -51.19 83.78 18.57
CA LYS A 1155 -52.23 84.13 19.54
C LYS A 1155 -53.44 84.75 18.81
N ILE A 1156 -54.63 84.21 19.06
CA ILE A 1156 -55.92 84.81 18.68
C ILE A 1156 -56.60 85.31 19.97
N GLU A 1157 -57.29 86.44 19.91
CA GLU A 1157 -57.86 87.10 21.09
C GLU A 1157 -59.22 86.54 21.51
N GLY A 1158 -59.47 86.42 22.83
CA GLY A 1158 -60.83 86.29 23.37
C GLY A 1158 -60.99 85.51 24.68
N LYS A 1159 -61.27 86.24 25.78
CA LYS A 1159 -62.04 85.84 27.01
C LYS A 1159 -61.51 84.66 27.86
N THR A 1160 -60.95 84.85 29.07
CA THR A 1160 -61.57 85.12 30.41
C THR A 1160 -62.45 83.99 30.98
N ALA A 1161 -62.34 83.53 32.25
CA ALA A 1161 -61.39 83.82 33.37
C ALA A 1161 -61.58 82.81 34.56
N ILE A 1162 -60.85 82.97 35.69
CA ILE A 1162 -61.03 82.39 37.07
C ILE A 1162 -60.43 80.96 37.31
N VAL A 1163 -59.56 80.56 38.29
CA VAL A 1163 -58.88 81.08 39.54
C VAL A 1163 -59.61 80.75 40.89
N PRO A 1164 -59.00 80.35 42.06
CA PRO A 1164 -57.67 79.77 42.42
C PRO A 1164 -57.68 78.59 43.47
N ALA A 1165 -56.48 78.06 43.84
CA ALA A 1165 -55.99 77.60 45.19
C ALA A 1165 -54.59 76.93 44.99
N GLU A 1166 -53.46 77.32 45.60
CA GLU A 1166 -52.98 77.21 47.02
C GLU A 1166 -52.79 75.76 47.54
N SER A 1167 -51.64 75.31 48.07
CA SER A 1167 -50.31 75.92 48.40
C SER A 1167 -49.11 74.96 47.99
N ASP A 1168 -47.84 74.91 48.48
CA ASP A 1168 -47.09 75.49 49.62
C ASP A 1168 -45.52 75.38 49.48
N VAL A 1169 -44.76 75.82 50.52
CA VAL A 1169 -43.42 75.40 51.08
C VAL A 1169 -42.64 74.24 50.39
N THR A 1170 -41.31 74.18 50.15
CA THR A 1170 -40.04 74.98 50.31
C THR A 1170 -38.96 74.44 49.31
N ASP A 1171 -37.80 75.01 48.94
CA ASP A 1171 -36.64 75.71 49.61
C ASP A 1171 -35.69 74.76 50.42
N THR A 1172 -34.35 74.87 50.52
CA THR A 1172 -33.34 75.93 50.19
C THR A 1172 -32.10 75.40 49.36
N SER A 1173 -30.82 75.78 49.65
CA SER A 1173 -29.68 75.73 48.68
C SER A 1173 -28.24 75.44 49.20
N SER A 1174 -27.33 75.12 48.26
CA SER A 1174 -25.89 75.55 48.10
C SER A 1174 -24.72 75.09 49.03
N SER A 1175 -23.83 74.23 48.47
CA SER A 1175 -22.33 74.27 48.36
C SER A 1175 -21.37 74.62 49.53
N ASN A 1176 -20.34 73.75 49.78
CA ASN A 1176 -18.89 74.05 49.52
C ASN A 1176 -17.89 72.89 49.81
N LEU A 1177 -16.61 73.08 49.44
CA LEU A 1177 -15.38 72.23 49.62
C LEU A 1177 -14.62 72.62 50.94
N PRO A 1178 -13.37 72.17 51.31
CA PRO A 1178 -12.36 71.29 50.65
C PRO A 1178 -11.49 70.30 51.53
N LEU A 1179 -10.66 69.48 50.85
CA LEU A 1179 -9.26 68.99 51.13
C LEU A 1179 -8.69 68.72 52.56
N THR A 1180 -7.90 67.63 52.74
CA THR A 1180 -6.43 67.59 53.14
C THR A 1180 -5.86 66.16 53.40
N PRO A 1181 -4.51 65.92 53.51
CA PRO A 1181 -3.91 64.55 53.38
C PRO A 1181 -2.79 64.08 54.38
N THR A 1182 -2.54 62.75 54.38
CA THR A 1182 -1.25 61.98 54.58
C THR A 1182 -0.46 61.89 55.93
N VAL A 1183 -0.02 60.64 56.23
CA VAL A 1183 1.26 60.21 56.90
C VAL A 1183 1.31 60.25 58.47
N GLU A 1184 2.07 59.45 59.27
CA GLU A 1184 3.32 58.63 59.10
C GLU A 1184 3.34 57.17 59.73
N GLU A 1185 4.14 56.88 60.79
CA GLU A 1185 4.76 55.57 61.19
C GLU A 1185 4.38 54.89 62.56
N GLU A 1186 4.48 53.54 62.58
CA GLU A 1186 5.01 52.56 63.61
C GLU A 1186 4.58 52.53 65.13
N SER A 1187 4.83 51.50 65.99
CA SER A 1187 5.75 50.30 65.99
C SER A 1187 5.31 49.10 66.89
N THR A 1188 5.71 47.85 66.52
CA THR A 1188 5.98 46.61 67.36
C THR A 1188 4.89 46.01 68.30
N MET A 1189 4.89 44.73 68.75
CA MET A 1189 5.73 43.50 68.65
C MET A 1189 4.79 42.24 68.79
N SER A 1190 5.09 40.93 68.90
CA SER A 1190 6.23 39.96 68.93
C SER A 1190 5.64 38.53 68.55
N SER A 1191 6.23 37.32 68.61
CA SER A 1191 7.52 36.76 69.07
C SER A 1191 8.02 35.55 68.21
N SER A 1192 8.18 34.29 68.72
CA SER A 1192 9.08 33.29 68.08
C SER A 1192 8.93 31.76 68.37
N ALA A 1193 9.06 30.95 67.29
CA ALA A 1193 9.83 29.67 67.16
C ALA A 1193 9.40 28.39 67.96
N THR A 1194 9.81 27.13 67.69
CA THR A 1194 10.71 26.48 66.67
C THR A 1194 10.37 24.97 66.48
N ILE A 1195 10.78 24.37 65.33
CA ILE A 1195 11.11 22.93 65.03
C ILE A 1195 10.38 21.81 65.81
N ASN A 1196 9.61 20.97 65.08
CA ASN A 1196 10.04 19.61 64.68
C ASN A 1196 9.21 19.09 63.48
#